data_AF-A0A2R4VQ40-F1
#
_entry.id   AF-A0A2R4VQ40-F1
#
_cell.length_a   1.000
_cell.length_b   1.000
_cell.length_c   1.000
_cell.angle_alpha   90.00
_cell.angle_beta   90.00
_cell.angle_gamma   90.00
#
_symmetry.space_group_name_H-M   'P 1'
#
loop_
_entity.id
_entity.type
_entity.pdbx_description
1 polymer ?
#
loop_
_entity_poly.entity_id
_entity_poly.type
_entity_poly.pdbx_seq_one_letter_code
_entity_poly.pdbx_strand_id
1 'polypeptide(L)'
;MAGGRTLRRGALCRAVRPCRRCRQPVLPRRGTLARPPLLAPPRRMAPRPAADGRARHPPPRRGGERPDRGTPGPGHARLAARRAGDRRGRAVPAAGKHECRSEPRRRSGRALWPQPGPAAGTGGGRSFLAGGKRIPAGRTKPPRPMTTTIKNGGVPMGQTRRDGSRRPNRPLSLLLGAVAGGVVFGGALATAQTALAADGRALVEERCAACHQKEADGSLHRIDHVRKTPEGWTMTLFRMRQFHGVTLSDEEQRTLVRYFADRQGLAPEEAAPYRYVLERRPAVVEEPVTDGDLSVMCARCHSVARVGLQRRDEDEWRRLVNFHLGQWPTIEYSAQGRDRKWWEIASTEVPQTLGGKFPFRTDAWTSWQTAPKPDLSGRWAVAGHRAGIGSYGGTATVTKDGDGYRIAYDLTDATGKPLTGEGKSTVFTGYEWRGTGTLDGKPVREVLAASRDGSRLDGRWFLTQQDEVGGSLHAVRVGGADSMILGTSQSFLKVGSSARITLWGSGLDRGEVGFGPGVSAKILSRGPTSLTVEATAAADAAPGARSLTVGSAKAGGFAVYAKLDGIRVEPEFTIARVGGNGGPVPPMTAQFEAVGYLNGPDGKPGTEDDVRVGPMPASWTLEPFNDAAAQMEDVKFAGAMGANGLFTPAGAGPNPQRQFGTNNIGDMKVIGSVADGTATLTGTGRLISTVQRWNDPPIH
;
A
#
# COMPACT_ATOMS: atom_id res chain seq x y z
N MET A 1 -34.39 18.53 49.02
CA MET A 1 -35.76 18.76 48.49
C MET A 1 -35.97 17.68 47.42
N ALA A 2 -36.83 16.66 47.51
CA ALA A 2 -38.15 16.49 48.14
C ALA A 2 -39.18 17.49 47.61
N GLY A 3 -40.32 17.10 47.00
CA GLY A 3 -40.84 15.76 46.59
C GLY A 3 -41.80 15.93 45.38
N GLY A 4 -42.72 15.03 44.99
CA GLY A 4 -43.03 13.67 45.44
C GLY A 4 -44.52 13.29 45.27
N ARG A 5 -44.82 12.09 44.70
CA ARG A 5 -46.16 11.42 44.62
C ARG A 5 -47.18 12.09 43.65
N THR A 6 -48.31 11.48 43.21
CA THR A 6 -48.96 10.21 43.61
C THR A 6 -49.77 9.51 42.46
N LEU A 7 -49.67 8.18 42.44
CA LEU A 7 -50.58 7.12 41.91
C LEU A 7 -52.02 7.46 41.45
N ARG A 8 -52.49 6.67 40.45
CA ARG A 8 -53.65 5.75 40.64
C ARG A 8 -53.54 4.46 39.80
N ARG A 9 -54.29 3.42 40.18
CA ARG A 9 -54.28 2.06 39.60
C ARG A 9 -55.55 1.79 38.79
N GLY A 10 -55.48 0.86 37.84
CA GLY A 10 -56.66 0.23 37.22
C GLY A 10 -56.25 -0.97 36.36
N ALA A 11 -56.55 -2.19 36.81
CA ALA A 11 -56.25 -3.42 36.06
C ALA A 11 -57.26 -4.52 36.43
N LEU A 12 -57.75 -5.27 35.43
CA LEU A 12 -58.29 -6.62 35.60
C LEU A 12 -58.46 -7.31 34.24
N CYS A 13 -58.08 -8.58 34.18
CA CYS A 13 -58.21 -9.43 32.99
C CYS A 13 -59.48 -10.28 33.07
N ARG A 14 -60.00 -10.72 31.92
CA ARG A 14 -60.53 -12.09 31.75
C ARG A 14 -60.63 -12.47 30.27
N ALA A 15 -60.48 -13.77 29.99
CA ALA A 15 -60.57 -14.34 28.65
C ALA A 15 -61.29 -15.70 28.70
N VAL A 16 -62.18 -15.95 27.75
CA VAL A 16 -62.91 -17.22 27.56
C VAL A 16 -63.10 -17.49 26.06
N ARG A 17 -62.90 -18.74 25.62
CA ARG A 17 -63.23 -19.32 24.30
C ARG A 17 -64.34 -20.41 24.51
N PRO A 18 -64.80 -21.25 23.56
CA PRO A 18 -64.58 -21.32 22.09
C PRO A 18 -65.88 -21.56 21.25
N CYS A 19 -65.78 -21.69 19.91
CA CYS A 19 -66.29 -22.88 19.18
C CYS A 19 -65.70 -23.02 17.74
N ARG A 20 -66.15 -24.04 16.97
CA ARG A 20 -65.55 -24.53 15.71
C ARG A 20 -66.50 -24.45 14.50
N ARG A 21 -65.96 -24.28 13.27
CA ARG A 21 -66.05 -25.29 12.16
C ARG A 21 -65.27 -24.93 10.87
N CYS A 22 -64.80 -25.99 10.20
CA CYS A 22 -64.39 -26.25 8.80
C CYS A 22 -64.42 -25.10 7.75
N ARG A 23 -63.51 -25.03 6.76
CA ARG A 23 -63.01 -26.12 5.85
C ARG A 23 -61.55 -25.92 5.36
N GLN A 24 -60.97 -26.97 4.78
CA GLN A 24 -59.74 -26.98 3.97
C GLN A 24 -60.05 -27.27 2.48
N PRO A 25 -59.12 -26.97 1.55
CA PRO A 25 -58.88 -27.75 0.34
C PRO A 25 -57.64 -28.68 0.49
N VAL A 26 -57.50 -29.67 -0.41
CA VAL A 26 -56.52 -30.78 -0.31
C VAL A 26 -55.63 -30.84 -1.56
N LEU A 27 -54.35 -31.20 -1.39
CA LEU A 27 -53.47 -31.69 -2.48
C LEU A 27 -52.74 -32.98 -2.04
N PRO A 28 -52.27 -33.83 -2.98
CA PRO A 28 -52.20 -35.28 -2.76
C PRO A 28 -50.86 -35.86 -2.25
N ARG A 29 -50.92 -37.13 -1.87
CA ARG A 29 -49.83 -37.96 -1.32
C ARG A 29 -48.69 -38.23 -2.33
N ARG A 30 -47.47 -38.42 -1.81
CA ARG A 30 -46.46 -39.33 -2.37
C ARG A 30 -46.12 -40.45 -1.37
N GLY A 31 -45.63 -41.57 -1.88
CA GLY A 31 -45.61 -42.86 -1.16
C GLY A 31 -44.50 -43.05 -0.14
N THR A 32 -44.72 -44.04 0.74
CA THR A 32 -43.75 -44.55 1.72
C THR A 32 -42.72 -45.49 1.10
N LEU A 33 -41.45 -45.32 1.46
CA LEU A 33 -40.41 -46.37 1.40
C LEU A 33 -39.69 -46.45 2.75
N ALA A 34 -39.07 -47.60 3.03
CA ALA A 34 -38.75 -48.04 4.38
C ALA A 34 -37.43 -47.50 4.98
N ARG A 35 -37.33 -47.56 6.31
CA ARG A 35 -36.10 -47.30 7.10
C ARG A 35 -35.29 -48.58 7.32
N PRO A 36 -33.95 -48.54 7.11
CA PRO A 36 -32.98 -49.33 7.86
C PRO A 36 -32.55 -48.59 9.17
N PRO A 37 -31.76 -49.23 10.06
CA PRO A 37 -31.64 -48.81 11.47
C PRO A 37 -30.60 -47.72 11.79
N LEU A 38 -30.73 -47.18 13.00
CA LEU A 38 -29.79 -46.25 13.65
C LEU A 38 -28.47 -46.95 14.03
N LEU A 39 -27.34 -46.29 13.79
CA LEU A 39 -26.05 -46.60 14.42
C LEU A 39 -25.78 -45.64 15.59
N ALA A 40 -25.14 -46.16 16.64
CA ALA A 40 -24.92 -45.43 17.89
C ALA A 40 -23.72 -44.45 17.81
N PRO A 41 -23.72 -43.35 18.59
CA PRO A 41 -22.61 -42.39 18.60
C PRO A 41 -21.37 -42.97 19.31
N PRO A 42 -20.15 -42.58 18.88
CA PRO A 42 -18.91 -43.01 19.53
C PRO A 42 -18.77 -42.41 20.95
N ARG A 43 -18.19 -43.18 21.86
CA ARG A 43 -17.97 -42.77 23.26
C ARG A 43 -16.91 -41.67 23.35
N ARG A 44 -17.18 -40.62 24.12
CA ARG A 44 -16.14 -39.69 24.60
C ARG A 44 -15.23 -40.42 25.59
N MET A 45 -13.92 -40.43 25.35
CA MET A 45 -12.92 -40.59 26.41
C MET A 45 -12.60 -39.21 27.00
N ALA A 46 -12.31 -39.17 28.29
CA ALA A 46 -11.97 -37.95 29.02
C ALA A 46 -10.75 -38.19 29.93
N PRO A 47 -9.71 -37.34 29.89
CA PRO A 47 -8.73 -37.25 30.96
C PRO A 47 -9.36 -36.63 32.21
N ARG A 48 -8.89 -37.06 33.39
CA ARG A 48 -9.20 -36.43 34.70
C ARG A 48 -8.02 -35.54 35.16
N PRO A 49 -8.19 -34.70 36.20
CA PRO A 49 -7.49 -33.41 36.29
C PRO A 49 -6.10 -33.48 36.93
N ALA A 50 -5.31 -32.42 36.69
CA ALA A 50 -4.25 -31.96 37.59
C ALA A 50 -4.80 -30.87 38.53
N ALA A 51 -4.22 -30.74 39.73
CA ALA A 51 -4.65 -29.80 40.78
C ALA A 51 -3.48 -28.97 41.32
N ASP A 52 -3.79 -27.92 42.10
CA ASP A 52 -2.87 -26.88 42.58
C ASP A 52 -1.66 -27.34 43.42
N GLY A 53 -0.59 -26.53 43.36
CA GLY A 53 0.52 -26.53 44.32
C GLY A 53 1.30 -25.20 44.28
N ARG A 54 1.41 -24.48 45.40
CA ARG A 54 1.98 -23.11 45.46
C ARG A 54 3.34 -23.00 46.17
N ALA A 55 4.30 -22.39 45.47
CA ALA A 55 5.30 -21.39 45.91
C ALA A 55 6.27 -21.66 47.09
N ARG A 56 7.57 -21.26 46.93
CA ARG A 56 8.31 -20.21 47.70
C ARG A 56 9.84 -20.19 47.43
N HIS A 57 10.48 -19.06 47.76
CA HIS A 57 11.93 -18.72 47.75
C HIS A 57 12.36 -18.33 49.21
N PRO A 58 13.63 -17.95 49.56
CA PRO A 58 14.97 -18.18 48.95
C PRO A 58 16.08 -18.82 49.88
N PRO A 59 17.16 -18.15 50.42
CA PRO A 59 18.60 -18.56 50.31
C PRO A 59 19.33 -18.67 51.70
N PRO A 60 20.62 -18.33 52.01
CA PRO A 60 21.88 -18.02 51.25
C PRO A 60 23.25 -18.57 51.82
N ARG A 61 24.42 -18.11 51.30
CA ARG A 61 25.83 -18.08 51.87
C ARG A 61 26.68 -19.38 51.77
N ARG A 62 28.03 -19.42 51.80
CA ARG A 62 29.23 -18.49 51.79
C ARG A 62 30.48 -19.35 51.42
N GLY A 63 31.71 -18.88 51.11
CA GLY A 63 32.34 -17.55 50.95
C GLY A 63 33.91 -17.63 51.00
N GLY A 64 34.64 -16.54 50.69
CA GLY A 64 36.13 -16.40 50.84
C GLY A 64 36.97 -16.79 49.60
N GLU A 65 38.17 -16.24 49.30
CA GLU A 65 38.97 -15.11 49.85
C GLU A 65 39.83 -14.41 48.74
N ARG A 66 40.70 -13.45 49.10
CA ARG A 66 41.66 -12.62 48.31
C ARG A 66 43.04 -12.62 49.05
N PRO A 67 44.16 -11.98 48.60
CA PRO A 67 44.48 -11.18 47.39
C PRO A 67 45.72 -11.78 46.63
N ASP A 68 46.67 -11.14 45.91
CA ASP A 68 46.88 -9.78 45.33
C ASP A 68 47.86 -9.82 44.11
N ARG A 69 48.16 -8.65 43.51
CA ARG A 69 49.39 -8.19 42.80
C ARG A 69 50.38 -9.18 42.12
N GLY A 70 50.72 -8.90 40.84
CA GLY A 70 52.03 -9.29 40.26
C GLY A 70 52.14 -9.19 38.72
N THR A 71 52.76 -8.15 38.18
CA THR A 71 53.18 -7.99 36.77
C THR A 71 54.71 -7.92 36.66
N PRO A 72 55.32 -7.95 35.45
CA PRO A 72 55.14 -8.86 34.30
C PRO A 72 56.49 -9.50 33.87
N GLY A 73 56.51 -10.43 32.88
CA GLY A 73 57.77 -10.97 32.35
C GLY A 73 57.64 -11.76 31.03
N PRO A 74 58.63 -11.71 30.10
CA PRO A 74 58.47 -12.22 28.73
C PRO A 74 59.22 -13.53 28.43
N GLY A 75 58.81 -14.22 27.35
CA GLY A 75 59.53 -15.39 26.81
C GLY A 75 59.12 -15.68 25.35
N HIS A 76 60.02 -15.41 24.40
CA HIS A 76 59.80 -15.66 22.97
C HIS A 76 60.30 -17.04 22.51
N ALA A 77 59.91 -17.39 21.28
CA ALA A 77 60.53 -18.38 20.40
C ALA A 77 60.29 -19.87 20.70
N ARG A 78 60.35 -20.81 19.74
CA ARG A 78 60.03 -20.90 18.28
C ARG A 78 60.63 -22.25 17.82
N LEU A 79 60.34 -22.68 16.58
CA LEU A 79 61.02 -23.75 15.83
C LEU A 79 60.77 -25.20 16.35
N ALA A 80 60.98 -26.27 15.57
CA ALA A 80 60.79 -26.47 14.13
C ALA A 80 60.85 -27.97 13.74
N ALA A 81 60.28 -28.30 12.58
CA ALA A 81 60.77 -29.29 11.60
C ALA A 81 61.01 -30.78 11.96
N ARG A 82 60.28 -31.64 11.20
CA ARG A 82 60.77 -32.81 10.42
C ARG A 82 61.38 -34.08 11.09
N ARG A 83 60.76 -35.22 10.72
CA ARG A 83 61.37 -36.54 10.36
C ARG A 83 62.03 -37.40 11.49
N ALA A 84 62.24 -38.72 11.36
CA ALA A 84 61.55 -39.79 10.59
C ALA A 84 62.11 -41.20 10.93
N GLY A 85 61.28 -42.26 10.80
CA GLY A 85 61.67 -43.68 10.68
C GLY A 85 62.04 -44.41 12.00
N ASP A 86 62.21 -45.74 12.05
CA ASP A 86 61.78 -46.87 11.17
C ASP A 86 62.13 -48.22 11.89
N ARG A 87 61.33 -49.31 11.69
CA ARG A 87 61.76 -50.74 11.49
C ARG A 87 60.82 -51.88 11.98
N ARG A 88 60.73 -52.91 11.11
CA ARG A 88 60.59 -54.39 11.34
C ARG A 88 59.25 -55.04 11.81
N GLY A 89 58.79 -56.05 11.05
CA GLY A 89 57.85 -57.12 11.48
C GLY A 89 57.14 -57.86 10.32
N ARG A 90 57.14 -59.21 10.29
CA ARG A 90 56.46 -60.10 9.31
C ARG A 90 55.68 -61.20 10.07
N ALA A 91 54.64 -61.88 9.57
CA ALA A 91 53.72 -61.68 8.43
C ALA A 91 52.59 -62.76 8.40
N VAL A 92 51.40 -62.43 7.84
CA VAL A 92 50.42 -63.31 7.11
C VAL A 92 49.76 -64.48 7.91
N PRO A 93 48.48 -64.89 7.66
CA PRO A 93 47.49 -64.52 6.60
C PRO A 93 46.40 -63.53 7.09
N ALA A 94 45.10 -63.65 6.76
CA ALA A 94 44.37 -63.29 5.50
C ALA A 94 42.84 -63.17 5.86
N ALA A 95 41.80 -63.03 5.01
CA ALA A 95 41.58 -63.00 3.56
C ALA A 95 40.24 -62.25 3.22
N GLY A 96 39.91 -62.02 1.93
CA GLY A 96 38.58 -61.56 1.45
C GLY A 96 38.22 -60.08 1.74
N LYS A 97 38.23 -59.07 0.83
CA LYS A 97 38.12 -58.92 -0.65
C LYS A 97 36.70 -59.07 -1.24
N HIS A 98 36.22 -58.20 -2.14
CA HIS A 98 36.71 -56.90 -2.68
C HIS A 98 35.59 -56.09 -3.39
N GLU A 99 35.86 -54.83 -3.75
CA GLU A 99 35.03 -53.95 -4.61
C GLU A 99 35.38 -54.07 -6.12
N CYS A 100 34.56 -53.49 -7.01
CA CYS A 100 34.90 -52.30 -7.84
C CYS A 100 34.11 -52.21 -9.19
N ARG A 101 34.42 -51.22 -10.04
CA ARG A 101 33.65 -50.72 -11.21
C ARG A 101 34.01 -51.32 -12.58
N SER A 102 33.12 -51.05 -13.55
CA SER A 102 33.32 -50.75 -15.00
C SER A 102 32.79 -51.75 -16.07
N GLU A 103 32.50 -51.19 -17.25
CA GLU A 103 31.81 -51.75 -18.45
C GLU A 103 32.79 -52.48 -19.42
N PRO A 104 32.45 -53.00 -20.65
CA PRO A 104 31.20 -52.92 -21.44
C PRO A 104 30.77 -54.15 -22.31
N ARG A 105 29.71 -53.95 -23.13
CA ARG A 105 29.32 -54.61 -24.43
C ARG A 105 28.27 -55.75 -24.52
N ARG A 106 27.15 -55.39 -25.18
CA ARG A 106 26.42 -56.04 -26.33
C ARG A 106 25.52 -57.29 -26.16
N ARG A 107 24.28 -57.15 -26.71
CA ARG A 107 23.31 -58.16 -27.22
C ARG A 107 22.68 -59.08 -26.15
N SER A 108 21.37 -59.40 -26.13
CA SER A 108 20.26 -59.26 -27.10
C SER A 108 18.86 -59.42 -26.44
N GLY A 109 17.76 -59.21 -27.18
CA GLY A 109 16.35 -59.34 -26.73
C GLY A 109 15.58 -58.02 -26.86
N ARG A 110 14.75 -57.83 -27.91
CA ARG A 110 13.27 -58.03 -27.94
C ARG A 110 12.54 -57.26 -26.81
N ALA A 111 11.90 -56.10 -27.08
CA ALA A 111 10.60 -55.89 -27.78
C ALA A 111 9.40 -55.89 -26.80
N LEU A 112 8.30 -55.14 -26.94
CA LEU A 112 7.90 -54.09 -27.90
C LEU A 112 6.78 -53.22 -27.26
N TRP A 113 6.72 -51.90 -27.53
CA TRP A 113 5.46 -51.10 -27.47
C TRP A 113 5.56 -49.92 -28.47
N PRO A 114 4.49 -49.56 -29.22
CA PRO A 114 4.63 -48.72 -30.42
C PRO A 114 4.19 -47.25 -30.27
N GLN A 115 4.72 -46.41 -31.15
CA GLN A 115 4.17 -45.10 -31.54
C GLN A 115 3.25 -45.27 -32.77
N PRO A 116 2.07 -44.62 -32.85
CA PRO A 116 1.30 -44.52 -34.08
C PRO A 116 1.72 -43.28 -34.90
N GLY A 117 2.35 -43.51 -36.06
CA GLY A 117 2.54 -42.48 -37.09
C GLY A 117 1.32 -42.32 -38.01
N PRO A 118 1.26 -41.27 -38.84
CA PRO A 118 0.12 -41.01 -39.72
C PRO A 118 0.12 -41.89 -40.99
N ALA A 119 -1.06 -42.09 -41.58
CA ALA A 119 -1.25 -42.73 -42.88
C ALA A 119 -2.33 -41.98 -43.70
N ALA A 120 -2.27 -42.09 -45.03
CA ALA A 120 -3.22 -41.49 -45.98
C ALA A 120 -3.74 -42.55 -46.96
N GLY A 121 -4.96 -42.38 -47.49
CA GLY A 121 -5.61 -43.41 -48.31
C GLY A 121 -6.83 -42.95 -49.12
N THR A 122 -6.56 -42.19 -50.20
CA THR A 122 -7.27 -42.18 -51.51
C THR A 122 -8.78 -42.53 -51.66
N GLY A 123 -9.55 -41.66 -52.33
CA GLY A 123 -10.68 -42.11 -53.17
C GLY A 123 -11.75 -41.06 -53.55
N GLY A 124 -12.09 -40.95 -54.84
CA GLY A 124 -13.34 -40.35 -55.35
C GLY A 124 -13.31 -38.85 -55.72
N GLY A 125 -13.05 -38.52 -57.00
CA GLY A 125 -12.93 -37.11 -57.46
C GLY A 125 -13.93 -36.69 -58.54
N ARG A 126 -13.77 -35.45 -59.04
CA ARG A 126 -14.09 -35.01 -60.41
C ARG A 126 -13.32 -33.72 -60.74
N SER A 127 -12.98 -33.52 -62.01
CA SER A 127 -12.11 -32.45 -62.51
C SER A 127 -12.87 -31.22 -63.00
N PHE A 128 -12.21 -30.07 -63.12
CA PHE A 128 -12.00 -29.41 -64.43
C PHE A 128 -10.87 -28.33 -64.41
N LEU A 129 -10.31 -28.15 -65.61
CA LEU A 129 -9.20 -27.32 -66.13
C LEU A 129 -9.20 -25.81 -65.77
N ALA A 130 -8.12 -25.00 -65.93
CA ALA A 130 -6.70 -25.23 -66.27
C ALA A 130 -5.80 -23.97 -66.07
N GLY A 131 -4.46 -24.17 -66.09
CA GLY A 131 -3.43 -23.16 -66.44
C GLY A 131 -2.86 -22.29 -65.29
N GLY A 132 -1.56 -21.92 -65.26
CA GLY A 132 -0.42 -22.40 -66.06
C GLY A 132 0.88 -21.58 -65.94
N LYS A 133 1.90 -22.10 -65.21
CA LYS A 133 3.36 -21.72 -65.18
C LYS A 133 3.72 -20.25 -64.77
N ARG A 134 4.48 -19.91 -63.70
CA ARG A 134 5.89 -20.23 -63.28
C ARG A 134 6.95 -19.85 -64.32
N ILE A 135 8.07 -19.12 -64.09
CA ILE A 135 8.73 -18.35 -62.96
C ILE A 135 9.73 -17.33 -63.66
N PRO A 136 10.73 -16.60 -63.06
CA PRO A 136 11.18 -16.39 -61.66
C PRO A 136 11.48 -14.92 -61.20
N ALA A 137 11.70 -14.78 -59.88
CA ALA A 137 12.61 -13.87 -59.17
C ALA A 137 12.63 -12.33 -59.43
N GLY A 138 12.20 -11.57 -58.41
CA GLY A 138 12.48 -10.13 -58.27
C GLY A 138 12.60 -9.73 -56.79
N ARG A 139 13.48 -8.77 -56.45
CA ARG A 139 13.73 -8.31 -55.06
C ARG A 139 12.61 -7.37 -54.58
N THR A 140 12.19 -7.51 -53.32
CA THR A 140 11.46 -6.46 -52.59
C THR A 140 12.13 -6.13 -51.25
N LYS A 141 12.14 -4.85 -50.88
CA LYS A 141 12.54 -4.33 -49.56
C LYS A 141 11.37 -3.48 -49.01
N PRO A 142 11.25 -3.31 -47.69
CA PRO A 142 10.05 -2.77 -47.06
C PRO A 142 9.93 -1.23 -47.16
N PRO A 143 8.71 -0.68 -47.15
CA PRO A 143 8.48 0.75 -46.92
C PRO A 143 8.83 1.15 -45.47
N ARG A 144 9.19 2.42 -45.28
CA ARG A 144 9.43 3.06 -43.97
C ARG A 144 8.24 3.96 -43.59
N PRO A 145 8.07 4.31 -42.29
CA PRO A 145 6.83 4.91 -41.80
C PRO A 145 6.67 6.39 -42.16
N MET A 146 5.41 6.86 -42.15
CA MET A 146 5.09 8.28 -42.11
C MET A 146 5.19 8.81 -40.67
N THR A 147 5.78 9.99 -40.51
CA THR A 147 5.82 10.74 -39.25
C THR A 147 4.98 12.00 -39.40
N THR A 148 4.14 12.32 -38.43
CA THR A 148 3.37 13.58 -38.42
C THR A 148 3.69 14.39 -37.17
N THR A 149 4.46 15.46 -37.34
CA THR A 149 4.81 16.41 -36.28
C THR A 149 4.18 17.76 -36.60
N ILE A 150 3.33 18.27 -35.71
CA ILE A 150 2.77 19.62 -35.83
C ILE A 150 3.81 20.64 -35.33
N LYS A 151 3.92 21.78 -36.04
CA LYS A 151 4.96 22.79 -35.83
C LYS A 151 4.54 23.84 -34.81
N ASN A 152 5.45 24.22 -33.93
CA ASN A 152 5.49 25.58 -33.38
C ASN A 152 6.09 26.54 -34.44
N GLY A 153 5.66 27.80 -34.44
CA GLY A 153 6.24 28.85 -35.29
C GLY A 153 6.17 30.21 -34.60
N GLY A 154 7.29 30.92 -34.53
CA GLY A 154 7.40 32.26 -33.96
C GLY A 154 8.64 32.98 -34.51
N VAL A 155 8.43 34.16 -35.11
CA VAL A 155 9.40 34.96 -35.90
C VAL A 155 8.83 36.39 -36.00
N PRO A 156 9.60 37.51 -36.05
CA PRO A 156 10.96 37.81 -35.57
C PRO A 156 10.99 39.03 -34.61
N MET A 157 12.19 39.52 -34.26
CA MET A 157 12.41 40.91 -33.77
C MET A 157 12.55 41.92 -34.93
N GLY A 158 12.22 43.18 -34.66
CA GLY A 158 12.54 44.35 -35.49
C GLY A 158 12.57 45.64 -34.65
N GLN A 159 13.49 46.56 -34.96
CA GLN A 159 13.69 47.80 -34.19
C GLN A 159 12.91 48.99 -34.75
N THR A 160 12.47 49.94 -33.90
CA THR A 160 12.64 51.40 -34.13
C THR A 160 12.31 52.24 -32.89
N ARG A 161 12.74 53.51 -32.88
CA ARG A 161 12.47 54.54 -31.85
C ARG A 161 11.25 55.38 -32.24
N ARG A 162 10.45 55.85 -31.26
CA ARG A 162 10.36 57.27 -30.81
C ARG A 162 9.16 57.55 -29.90
N ASP A 163 9.35 58.54 -29.01
CA ASP A 163 8.40 59.54 -28.44
C ASP A 163 6.98 59.14 -27.97
N GLY A 164 6.33 59.94 -27.10
CA GLY A 164 4.94 59.63 -26.67
C GLY A 164 4.25 60.63 -25.73
N SER A 165 4.89 61.00 -24.60
CA SER A 165 4.45 62.04 -23.63
C SER A 165 3.22 61.76 -22.72
N ARG A 166 3.13 62.54 -21.61
CA ARG A 166 1.93 62.96 -20.82
C ARG A 166 1.02 61.84 -20.23
N ARG A 167 0.94 61.55 -18.91
CA ARG A 167 0.55 62.35 -17.70
C ARG A 167 -0.76 63.16 -17.84
N PRO A 168 -1.58 63.37 -16.77
CA PRO A 168 -1.69 62.67 -15.46
C PRO A 168 -3.14 62.57 -14.87
N ASN A 169 -3.27 62.13 -13.59
CA ASN A 169 -4.27 62.55 -12.56
C ASN A 169 -5.78 62.22 -12.73
N ARG A 170 -6.43 61.41 -11.84
CA ARG A 170 -7.08 61.73 -10.52
C ARG A 170 -8.54 62.27 -10.64
N PRO A 171 -9.39 62.29 -9.58
CA PRO A 171 -9.68 61.31 -8.50
C PRO A 171 -11.21 61.23 -8.15
N LEU A 172 -11.56 60.83 -6.92
CA LEU A 172 -12.91 60.89 -6.26
C LEU A 172 -14.00 59.93 -6.84
N SER A 173 -15.04 59.52 -6.10
CA SER A 173 -15.52 59.89 -4.75
C SER A 173 -16.09 58.69 -3.95
N LEU A 174 -16.34 58.87 -2.65
CA LEU A 174 -17.02 57.89 -1.78
C LEU A 174 -18.52 57.76 -2.11
N LEU A 175 -19.12 56.64 -1.71
CA LEU A 175 -20.46 56.64 -1.12
C LEU A 175 -20.56 55.58 -0.01
N LEU A 176 -21.26 55.92 1.08
CA LEU A 176 -21.49 55.09 2.27
C LEU A 176 -22.94 54.59 2.25
N GLY A 177 -23.22 53.34 2.63
CA GLY A 177 -24.61 52.88 2.71
C GLY A 177 -24.87 51.44 3.16
N ALA A 178 -25.74 51.31 4.17
CA ALA A 178 -26.55 50.14 4.56
C ALA A 178 -25.89 48.78 4.88
N VAL A 179 -26.01 48.37 6.15
CA VAL A 179 -25.87 46.98 6.60
C VAL A 179 -27.26 46.34 6.70
N ALA A 180 -27.55 45.33 5.86
CA ALA A 180 -28.59 44.32 6.07
C ALA A 180 -28.41 43.17 5.07
N GLY A 181 -28.28 41.91 5.53
CA GLY A 181 -28.02 40.79 4.62
C GLY A 181 -27.61 39.48 5.30
N GLY A 182 -28.41 38.98 6.23
CA GLY A 182 -28.12 37.73 6.94
C GLY A 182 -28.36 36.46 6.12
N VAL A 183 -27.33 35.61 6.03
CA VAL A 183 -27.41 34.14 5.89
C VAL A 183 -28.38 33.56 4.85
N VAL A 184 -27.94 33.48 3.58
CA VAL A 184 -28.43 32.45 2.62
C VAL A 184 -27.26 31.86 1.82
N PHE A 185 -26.42 31.05 2.47
CA PHE A 185 -25.36 30.26 1.79
C PHE A 185 -25.51 28.73 1.92
N GLY A 186 -26.55 28.24 2.60
CA GLY A 186 -26.83 26.81 2.73
C GLY A 186 -27.54 26.18 1.52
N GLY A 187 -28.32 26.96 0.74
CA GLY A 187 -29.22 26.41 -0.28
C GLY A 187 -28.52 25.72 -1.45
N ALA A 188 -27.50 26.36 -2.03
CA ALA A 188 -26.84 25.88 -3.25
C ALA A 188 -26.13 24.52 -3.09
N LEU A 189 -25.73 24.16 -1.86
CA LEU A 189 -25.06 22.90 -1.56
C LEU A 189 -26.03 21.72 -1.44
N ALA A 190 -27.20 21.94 -0.84
CA ALA A 190 -28.27 20.95 -0.85
C ALA A 190 -28.73 20.64 -2.28
N THR A 191 -28.97 21.67 -3.10
CA THR A 191 -29.47 21.49 -4.48
C THR A 191 -28.49 20.70 -5.37
N ALA A 192 -27.19 20.93 -5.24
CA ALA A 192 -26.17 20.22 -6.04
C ALA A 192 -26.09 18.73 -5.66
N GLN A 193 -26.15 18.40 -4.36
CA GLN A 193 -26.14 17.01 -3.90
C GLN A 193 -27.44 16.28 -4.29
N THR A 194 -28.60 16.94 -4.25
CA THR A 194 -29.86 16.34 -4.71
C THR A 194 -29.90 16.08 -6.21
N ALA A 195 -29.24 16.90 -7.03
CA ALA A 195 -29.14 16.68 -8.48
C ALA A 195 -28.30 15.42 -8.77
N LEU A 196 -27.06 15.36 -8.28
CA LEU A 196 -26.18 14.19 -8.47
C LEU A 196 -26.79 12.88 -7.92
N ALA A 197 -27.58 12.96 -6.85
CA ALA A 197 -28.32 11.82 -6.31
C ALA A 197 -29.50 11.38 -7.21
N ALA A 198 -30.18 12.32 -7.87
CA ALA A 198 -31.23 12.03 -8.83
C ALA A 198 -30.66 11.42 -10.12
N ASP A 199 -29.60 12.03 -10.68
CA ASP A 199 -28.91 11.56 -11.88
C ASP A 199 -28.31 10.15 -11.66
N GLY A 200 -27.63 9.95 -10.54
CA GLY A 200 -27.10 8.65 -10.15
C GLY A 200 -28.19 7.58 -10.02
N ARG A 201 -29.34 7.92 -9.41
CA ARG A 201 -30.49 7.00 -9.32
C ARG A 201 -31.09 6.68 -10.70
N ALA A 202 -31.25 7.69 -11.57
CA ALA A 202 -31.76 7.50 -12.92
C ALA A 202 -30.86 6.58 -13.75
N LEU A 203 -29.54 6.77 -13.68
CA LEU A 203 -28.56 5.89 -14.34
C LEU A 203 -28.57 4.46 -13.79
N VAL A 204 -28.80 4.26 -12.49
CA VAL A 204 -28.96 2.90 -11.92
C VAL A 204 -30.22 2.22 -12.48
N GLU A 205 -31.33 2.94 -12.60
CA GLU A 205 -32.56 2.41 -13.21
C GLU A 205 -32.35 2.07 -14.70
N GLU A 206 -31.74 2.97 -15.48
CA GLU A 206 -31.53 2.78 -16.93
C GLU A 206 -30.46 1.71 -17.25
N ARG A 207 -29.36 1.67 -16.49
CA ARG A 207 -28.16 0.85 -16.80
C ARG A 207 -28.04 -0.44 -16.00
N CYS A 208 -28.75 -0.59 -14.88
CA CYS A 208 -28.59 -1.75 -13.99
C CYS A 208 -29.86 -2.59 -13.82
N ALA A 209 -31.06 -1.99 -13.79
CA ALA A 209 -32.30 -2.71 -13.44
C ALA A 209 -32.69 -3.85 -14.42
N ALA A 210 -32.15 -3.86 -15.65
CA ALA A 210 -32.33 -4.94 -16.61
C ALA A 210 -31.75 -6.30 -16.15
N CYS A 211 -30.73 -6.27 -15.29
CA CYS A 211 -30.08 -7.47 -14.73
C CYS A 211 -30.20 -7.56 -13.20
N HIS A 212 -30.25 -6.41 -12.53
CA HIS A 212 -30.42 -6.32 -11.08
C HIS A 212 -31.91 -6.22 -10.74
N GLN A 213 -32.49 -7.34 -10.31
CA GLN A 213 -33.90 -7.41 -9.93
C GLN A 213 -34.19 -6.50 -8.71
N LYS A 214 -35.36 -5.85 -8.71
CA LYS A 214 -35.86 -5.11 -7.55
C LYS A 214 -36.47 -6.07 -6.55
N GLU A 215 -36.12 -5.87 -5.28
CA GLU A 215 -36.66 -6.60 -4.14
C GLU A 215 -37.93 -5.90 -3.59
N ALA A 216 -38.63 -6.54 -2.67
CA ALA A 216 -39.96 -6.08 -2.22
C ALA A 216 -39.96 -4.75 -1.44
N ASP A 217 -38.79 -4.32 -0.93
CA ASP A 217 -38.57 -3.03 -0.30
C ASP A 217 -38.10 -1.93 -1.29
N GLY A 218 -37.97 -2.27 -2.59
CA GLY A 218 -37.49 -1.40 -3.65
C GLY A 218 -35.96 -1.34 -3.77
N SER A 219 -35.22 -2.12 -2.97
CA SER A 219 -33.76 -2.26 -3.12
C SER A 219 -33.39 -3.08 -4.37
N LEU A 220 -32.14 -2.97 -4.82
CA LEU A 220 -31.62 -3.70 -5.99
C LEU A 220 -30.70 -4.86 -5.60
N HIS A 221 -31.07 -6.07 -6.03
CA HIS A 221 -30.32 -7.29 -5.75
C HIS A 221 -28.84 -7.17 -6.15
N ARG A 222 -27.95 -7.70 -5.32
CA ARG A 222 -26.48 -7.47 -5.33
C ARG A 222 -26.02 -6.04 -5.04
N ILE A 223 -26.66 -5.02 -5.64
CA ILE A 223 -26.18 -3.63 -5.58
C ILE A 223 -26.33 -3.09 -4.17
N ASP A 224 -27.52 -3.18 -3.59
CA ASP A 224 -27.86 -2.53 -2.32
C ASP A 224 -27.34 -3.29 -1.08
N HIS A 225 -26.80 -4.51 -1.28
CA HIS A 225 -26.34 -5.42 -0.22
C HIS A 225 -24.81 -5.45 -0.04
N VAL A 226 -24.09 -4.46 -0.59
CA VAL A 226 -22.64 -4.32 -0.44
C VAL A 226 -22.23 -2.85 -0.24
N ARG A 227 -21.18 -2.60 0.55
CA ARG A 227 -20.51 -1.30 0.65
C ARG A 227 -19.02 -1.40 0.36
N LYS A 228 -18.43 -0.35 -0.23
CA LYS A 228 -17.03 -0.33 -0.74
C LYS A 228 -16.45 1.07 -0.77
N THR A 229 -15.13 1.16 -0.96
CA THR A 229 -14.45 2.41 -1.37
C THR A 229 -14.83 2.84 -2.79
N PRO A 230 -14.56 4.11 -3.20
CA PRO A 230 -14.73 4.57 -4.58
C PRO A 230 -13.98 3.69 -5.59
N GLU A 231 -12.79 3.22 -5.22
CA GLU A 231 -11.97 2.30 -6.01
C GLU A 231 -12.66 0.93 -6.18
N GLY A 232 -13.25 0.38 -5.11
CA GLY A 232 -13.99 -0.88 -5.13
C GLY A 232 -15.29 -0.82 -5.94
N TRP A 233 -15.94 0.34 -5.98
CA TRP A 233 -17.08 0.62 -6.88
C TRP A 233 -16.63 0.76 -8.33
N THR A 234 -15.53 1.49 -8.59
CA THR A 234 -14.91 1.61 -9.92
C THR A 234 -14.56 0.22 -10.50
N MET A 235 -13.91 -0.64 -9.71
CA MET A 235 -13.61 -2.03 -10.08
C MET A 235 -14.86 -2.92 -10.27
N THR A 236 -16.00 -2.52 -9.69
CA THR A 236 -17.26 -3.23 -9.88
C THR A 236 -17.91 -2.84 -11.21
N LEU A 237 -17.99 -1.54 -11.50
CA LEU A 237 -18.54 -1.02 -12.77
C LEU A 237 -17.67 -1.40 -13.97
N PHE A 238 -16.34 -1.32 -13.86
CA PHE A 238 -15.41 -1.82 -14.88
C PHE A 238 -15.70 -3.28 -15.25
N ARG A 239 -15.99 -4.13 -14.26
CA ARG A 239 -16.34 -5.53 -14.51
C ARG A 239 -17.70 -5.70 -15.19
N MET A 240 -18.69 -4.84 -14.90
CA MET A 240 -19.98 -4.89 -15.59
C MET A 240 -19.83 -4.52 -17.07
N ARG A 241 -19.00 -3.51 -17.39
CA ARG A 241 -18.60 -3.18 -18.77
C ARG A 241 -17.88 -4.37 -19.41
N GLN A 242 -16.81 -4.87 -18.77
CA GLN A 242 -15.84 -5.80 -19.38
C GLN A 242 -16.31 -7.26 -19.47
N PHE A 243 -17.08 -7.77 -18.50
CA PHE A 243 -17.51 -9.18 -18.45
C PHE A 243 -18.99 -9.38 -18.80
N HIS A 244 -19.81 -8.33 -18.72
CA HIS A 244 -21.28 -8.42 -18.90
C HIS A 244 -21.82 -7.41 -19.94
N GLY A 245 -20.95 -6.70 -20.65
CA GLY A 245 -21.32 -5.87 -21.80
C GLY A 245 -22.13 -4.62 -21.48
N VAL A 246 -22.18 -4.17 -20.23
CA VAL A 246 -22.96 -2.98 -19.84
C VAL A 246 -22.33 -1.74 -20.44
N THR A 247 -23.00 -1.11 -21.40
CA THR A 247 -22.56 0.16 -22.00
C THR A 247 -22.64 1.28 -20.98
N LEU A 248 -21.49 1.87 -20.67
CA LEU A 248 -21.36 3.10 -19.88
C LEU A 248 -20.29 3.97 -20.53
N SER A 249 -20.57 5.26 -20.66
CA SER A 249 -19.56 6.30 -20.84
C SER A 249 -18.74 6.46 -19.56
N ASP A 250 -17.57 7.07 -19.67
CA ASP A 250 -16.74 7.34 -18.48
C ASP A 250 -17.34 8.44 -17.58
N GLU A 251 -18.30 9.23 -18.08
CA GLU A 251 -19.05 10.21 -17.31
C GLU A 251 -20.14 9.56 -16.47
N GLU A 252 -21.00 8.72 -17.07
CA GLU A 252 -21.95 7.90 -16.33
C GLU A 252 -21.24 7.01 -15.30
N GLN A 253 -20.06 6.47 -15.64
CA GLN A 253 -19.25 5.71 -14.67
C GLN A 253 -18.78 6.59 -13.49
N ARG A 254 -18.36 7.84 -13.72
CA ARG A 254 -18.00 8.77 -12.62
C ARG A 254 -19.20 9.09 -11.74
N THR A 255 -20.36 9.39 -12.34
CA THR A 255 -21.62 9.67 -11.62
C THR A 255 -22.08 8.46 -10.80
N LEU A 256 -22.00 7.25 -11.35
CA LEU A 256 -22.31 6.01 -10.62
C LEU A 256 -21.31 5.72 -9.50
N VAL A 257 -20.00 5.94 -9.70
CA VAL A 257 -19.00 5.82 -8.61
C VAL A 257 -19.28 6.83 -7.49
N ARG A 258 -19.62 8.08 -7.82
CA ARG A 258 -20.04 9.11 -6.84
C ARG A 258 -21.26 8.64 -6.05
N TYR A 259 -22.33 8.26 -6.74
CA TYR A 259 -23.59 7.81 -6.17
C TYR A 259 -23.41 6.60 -5.22
N PHE A 260 -22.72 5.55 -5.68
CA PHE A 260 -22.50 4.35 -4.86
C PHE A 260 -21.52 4.58 -3.71
N ALA A 261 -20.47 5.37 -3.88
CA ALA A 261 -19.52 5.64 -2.79
C ALA A 261 -20.11 6.55 -1.70
N ASP A 262 -21.05 7.44 -2.02
CA ASP A 262 -21.73 8.26 -1.02
C ASP A 262 -22.87 7.51 -0.32
N ARG A 263 -23.69 6.75 -1.06
CA ARG A 263 -24.80 5.97 -0.49
C ARG A 263 -24.33 4.71 0.25
N GLN A 264 -23.25 4.08 -0.22
CA GLN A 264 -22.76 2.76 0.18
C GLN A 264 -21.22 2.74 0.27
N GLY A 265 -20.67 3.77 0.91
CA GLY A 265 -19.27 3.89 1.25
C GLY A 265 -18.86 3.07 2.48
N LEU A 266 -17.59 3.23 2.86
CA LEU A 266 -17.10 2.83 4.18
C LEU A 266 -17.08 4.06 5.11
N ALA A 267 -17.14 3.83 6.42
CA ALA A 267 -16.78 4.84 7.41
C ALA A 267 -15.24 4.99 7.51
N PRO A 268 -14.71 6.12 8.00
CA PRO A 268 -13.27 6.32 8.18
C PRO A 268 -12.60 5.18 8.96
N GLU A 269 -13.25 4.72 10.03
CA GLU A 269 -12.79 3.65 10.91
C GLU A 269 -12.82 2.26 10.24
N GLU A 270 -13.66 2.07 9.22
CA GLU A 270 -13.75 0.84 8.44
C GLU A 270 -12.68 0.72 7.36
N ALA A 271 -12.17 1.85 6.85
CA ALA A 271 -11.14 1.92 5.82
C ALA A 271 -9.71 2.04 6.39
N ALA A 272 -9.57 2.61 7.60
CA ALA A 272 -8.29 2.95 8.22
C ALA A 272 -7.21 1.83 8.17
N PRO A 273 -7.49 0.55 8.50
CA PRO A 273 -6.46 -0.50 8.53
C PRO A 273 -5.87 -0.86 7.15
N TYR A 274 -6.55 -0.45 6.06
CA TYR A 274 -6.28 -0.91 4.71
C TYR A 274 -5.95 0.22 3.74
N ARG A 275 -5.78 1.46 4.22
CA ARG A 275 -5.58 2.64 3.35
C ARG A 275 -4.36 2.56 2.44
N TYR A 276 -3.33 1.81 2.81
CA TYR A 276 -2.08 1.70 2.04
C TYR A 276 -2.27 1.28 0.58
N VAL A 277 -3.25 0.41 0.28
CA VAL A 277 -3.50 -0.04 -1.09
C VAL A 277 -4.26 1.00 -1.92
N LEU A 278 -5.11 1.82 -1.28
CA LEU A 278 -5.76 2.98 -1.90
C LEU A 278 -4.70 4.05 -2.23
N GLU A 279 -3.81 4.28 -1.26
CA GLU A 279 -2.69 5.22 -1.32
C GLU A 279 -1.53 4.74 -2.21
N ARG A 280 -1.66 3.55 -2.82
CA ARG A 280 -0.68 2.92 -3.73
C ARG A 280 0.72 2.85 -3.12
N ARG A 281 0.82 2.61 -1.81
CA ARG A 281 2.11 2.58 -1.10
C ARG A 281 2.95 1.41 -1.64
N PRO A 282 4.17 1.65 -2.16
CA PRO A 282 5.08 0.58 -2.53
C PRO A 282 5.61 -0.15 -1.28
N ALA A 283 6.21 -1.32 -1.49
CA ALA A 283 6.93 -2.09 -0.45
C ALA A 283 6.12 -2.52 0.79
N VAL A 284 4.79 -2.43 0.77
CA VAL A 284 3.96 -2.97 1.87
C VAL A 284 3.88 -4.48 1.76
N VAL A 285 4.36 -5.16 2.81
CA VAL A 285 4.10 -6.58 3.08
C VAL A 285 2.80 -6.65 3.88
N GLU A 286 1.83 -7.47 3.43
CA GLU A 286 0.61 -7.73 4.19
C GLU A 286 0.85 -8.85 5.20
N GLU A 287 0.54 -8.59 6.48
CA GLU A 287 0.62 -9.60 7.53
C GLU A 287 -0.37 -10.77 7.28
N PRO A 288 0.03 -12.04 7.52
CA PRO A 288 -0.85 -13.19 7.31
C PRO A 288 -2.13 -13.16 8.16
N VAL A 289 -3.29 -13.16 7.49
CA VAL A 289 -4.60 -13.31 8.13
C VAL A 289 -4.90 -14.80 8.26
N THR A 290 -4.63 -15.33 9.45
CA THR A 290 -4.80 -16.76 9.80
C THR A 290 -6.24 -17.13 10.16
N ASP A 291 -7.08 -16.16 10.55
CA ASP A 291 -8.53 -16.32 10.71
C ASP A 291 -9.12 -16.99 9.45
N GLY A 292 -9.69 -18.19 9.57
CA GLY A 292 -10.28 -18.93 8.44
C GLY A 292 -9.32 -19.22 7.27
N ASP A 293 -8.00 -19.20 7.51
CA ASP A 293 -6.93 -19.27 6.50
C ASP A 293 -7.11 -18.26 5.34
N LEU A 294 -7.62 -17.06 5.65
CA LEU A 294 -7.99 -16.06 4.65
C LEU A 294 -6.82 -15.56 3.79
N SER A 295 -5.57 -15.58 4.28
CA SER A 295 -4.41 -15.30 3.44
C SER A 295 -4.26 -16.32 2.29
N VAL A 296 -4.46 -17.61 2.56
CA VAL A 296 -4.45 -18.64 1.51
C VAL A 296 -5.72 -18.58 0.66
N MET A 297 -6.88 -18.47 1.29
CA MET A 297 -8.17 -18.59 0.62
C MET A 297 -8.55 -17.33 -0.19
N CYS A 298 -7.97 -16.16 0.13
CA CYS A 298 -8.34 -14.89 -0.50
C CYS A 298 -7.16 -13.97 -0.92
N ALA A 299 -5.99 -14.03 -0.28
CA ALA A 299 -4.92 -13.03 -0.51
C ALA A 299 -3.83 -13.45 -1.52
N ARG A 300 -3.69 -14.74 -1.84
CA ARG A 300 -2.63 -15.27 -2.74
C ARG A 300 -2.73 -14.83 -4.22
N CYS A 301 -3.73 -14.04 -4.60
CA CYS A 301 -3.91 -13.53 -5.97
C CYS A 301 -4.06 -12.00 -6.05
N HIS A 302 -4.38 -11.33 -4.93
CA HIS A 302 -4.60 -9.90 -4.82
C HIS A 302 -4.58 -9.51 -3.32
N SER A 303 -4.44 -8.23 -3.00
CA SER A 303 -4.32 -7.78 -1.61
C SER A 303 -5.46 -8.30 -0.70
N VAL A 304 -5.15 -8.65 0.55
CA VAL A 304 -6.17 -8.89 1.59
C VAL A 304 -6.91 -7.59 1.92
N ALA A 305 -6.25 -6.45 1.74
CA ALA A 305 -6.87 -5.13 1.77
C ALA A 305 -8.06 -5.00 0.81
N ARG A 306 -8.03 -5.62 -0.39
CA ARG A 306 -9.18 -5.65 -1.31
C ARG A 306 -10.42 -6.35 -0.73
N VAL A 307 -10.21 -7.29 0.20
CA VAL A 307 -11.29 -7.94 0.95
C VAL A 307 -11.74 -7.04 2.10
N GLY A 308 -10.79 -6.54 2.90
CA GLY A 308 -11.04 -5.69 4.06
C GLY A 308 -11.66 -4.32 3.75
N LEU A 309 -11.55 -3.84 2.51
CA LEU A 309 -12.19 -2.62 1.98
C LEU A 309 -13.58 -2.85 1.37
N GLN A 310 -14.27 -3.92 1.80
CA GLN A 310 -15.68 -4.19 1.46
C GLN A 310 -16.46 -4.60 2.71
N ARG A 311 -17.78 -4.42 2.67
CA ARG A 311 -18.72 -4.81 3.75
C ARG A 311 -19.93 -5.50 3.14
N ARG A 312 -20.25 -6.71 3.60
CA ARG A 312 -21.28 -7.63 3.07
C ARG A 312 -21.71 -8.60 4.16
N ASP A 313 -22.95 -9.08 4.10
CA ASP A 313 -23.39 -10.21 4.92
C ASP A 313 -23.02 -11.56 4.26
N GLU A 314 -23.15 -12.67 4.99
CA GLU A 314 -22.62 -14.00 4.62
C GLU A 314 -23.00 -14.42 3.18
N ASP A 315 -24.26 -14.28 2.78
CA ASP A 315 -24.68 -14.70 1.43
C ASP A 315 -24.12 -13.82 0.30
N GLU A 316 -23.80 -12.55 0.55
CA GLU A 316 -23.10 -11.71 -0.42
C GLU A 316 -21.60 -12.02 -0.51
N TRP A 317 -21.00 -12.55 0.56
CA TRP A 317 -19.69 -13.19 0.49
C TRP A 317 -19.76 -14.55 -0.23
N ARG A 318 -20.77 -15.38 0.03
CA ARG A 318 -20.98 -16.66 -0.66
C ARG A 318 -21.16 -16.48 -2.17
N ARG A 319 -21.96 -15.48 -2.59
CA ARG A 319 -22.10 -15.09 -3.99
C ARG A 319 -20.79 -14.54 -4.58
N LEU A 320 -19.93 -13.91 -3.79
CA LEU A 320 -18.61 -13.48 -4.25
C LEU A 320 -17.67 -14.68 -4.48
N VAL A 321 -17.69 -15.70 -3.62
CA VAL A 321 -16.87 -16.91 -3.83
C VAL A 321 -17.37 -17.72 -5.03
N ASN A 322 -18.69 -17.87 -5.18
CA ASN A 322 -19.30 -18.47 -6.39
C ASN A 322 -18.80 -17.77 -7.67
N PHE A 323 -18.76 -16.43 -7.65
CA PHE A 323 -18.20 -15.65 -8.75
C PHE A 323 -16.70 -15.95 -8.99
N HIS A 324 -15.87 -16.09 -7.96
CA HIS A 324 -14.44 -16.38 -8.15
C HIS A 324 -14.21 -17.73 -8.83
N LEU A 325 -14.89 -18.80 -8.40
CA LEU A 325 -14.75 -20.11 -9.04
C LEU A 325 -15.36 -20.12 -10.45
N GLY A 326 -16.55 -19.53 -10.63
CA GLY A 326 -17.21 -19.48 -11.94
C GLY A 326 -16.46 -18.63 -12.97
N GLN A 327 -15.77 -17.57 -12.54
CA GLN A 327 -14.99 -16.68 -13.42
C GLN A 327 -13.57 -17.19 -13.68
N TRP A 328 -12.98 -17.89 -12.71
CA TRP A 328 -11.61 -18.42 -12.77
C TRP A 328 -11.59 -19.88 -12.26
N PRO A 329 -12.11 -20.85 -13.03
CA PRO A 329 -12.24 -22.24 -12.57
C PRO A 329 -10.90 -22.91 -12.23
N THR A 330 -9.77 -22.40 -12.73
CA THR A 330 -8.43 -22.85 -12.36
C THR A 330 -7.97 -22.41 -10.96
N ILE A 331 -8.75 -21.60 -10.23
CA ILE A 331 -8.39 -21.12 -8.89
C ILE A 331 -8.18 -22.28 -7.90
N GLU A 332 -9.01 -23.31 -7.93
CA GLU A 332 -8.87 -24.50 -7.09
C GLU A 332 -7.77 -25.47 -7.57
N TYR A 333 -7.32 -25.36 -8.82
CA TYR A 333 -6.22 -26.19 -9.36
C TYR A 333 -4.83 -25.57 -9.16
N SER A 334 -4.76 -24.32 -8.70
CA SER A 334 -3.51 -23.61 -8.45
C SER A 334 -2.89 -23.96 -7.08
N ALA A 335 -1.69 -23.45 -6.81
CA ALA A 335 -1.02 -23.64 -5.51
C ALA A 335 -1.89 -23.08 -4.38
N GLN A 336 -1.94 -23.79 -3.25
CA GLN A 336 -2.82 -23.50 -2.10
C GLN A 336 -4.34 -23.54 -2.43
N GLY A 337 -4.72 -24.09 -3.58
CA GLY A 337 -6.07 -24.57 -3.88
C GLY A 337 -6.13 -26.09 -4.00
N ARG A 338 -5.21 -26.68 -4.77
CA ARG A 338 -5.23 -28.14 -5.09
C ARG A 338 -4.76 -29.05 -3.96
N ASP A 339 -4.29 -28.47 -2.86
CA ASP A 339 -3.84 -29.14 -1.63
C ASP A 339 -4.98 -29.46 -0.66
N ARG A 340 -6.20 -28.98 -0.96
CA ARG A 340 -7.35 -28.99 -0.07
C ARG A 340 -8.65 -29.17 -0.85
N LYS A 341 -9.76 -29.39 -0.15
CA LYS A 341 -11.11 -29.29 -0.72
C LYS A 341 -11.51 -27.83 -0.91
N TRP A 342 -10.85 -27.10 -1.82
CA TRP A 342 -10.97 -25.64 -1.91
C TRP A 342 -12.43 -25.17 -1.99
N TRP A 343 -13.26 -25.79 -2.83
CA TRP A 343 -14.68 -25.42 -2.94
C TRP A 343 -15.52 -25.69 -1.68
N GLU A 344 -15.25 -26.76 -0.92
CA GLU A 344 -16.00 -27.09 0.31
C GLU A 344 -15.80 -25.97 1.36
N ILE A 345 -14.54 -25.61 1.60
CA ILE A 345 -14.13 -24.55 2.54
C ILE A 345 -14.60 -23.18 2.03
N ALA A 346 -14.37 -22.89 0.74
CA ALA A 346 -14.67 -21.58 0.17
C ALA A 346 -16.18 -21.30 0.05
N SER A 347 -17.03 -22.30 -0.18
CA SER A 347 -18.48 -22.10 -0.28
C SER A 347 -19.21 -22.04 1.08
N THR A 348 -18.55 -22.45 2.17
CA THR A 348 -19.16 -22.56 3.51
C THR A 348 -18.44 -21.70 4.56
N GLU A 349 -17.25 -22.08 5.00
CA GLU A 349 -16.49 -21.47 6.11
C GLU A 349 -16.02 -20.04 5.81
N VAL A 350 -15.50 -19.80 4.60
CA VAL A 350 -14.97 -18.47 4.22
C VAL A 350 -16.07 -17.39 4.23
N PRO A 351 -17.27 -17.60 3.65
CA PRO A 351 -18.40 -16.68 3.78
C PRO A 351 -18.81 -16.37 5.21
N GLN A 352 -18.79 -17.35 6.11
CA GLN A 352 -19.12 -17.17 7.53
C GLN A 352 -18.07 -16.29 8.23
N THR A 353 -16.80 -16.59 8.00
CA THR A 353 -15.67 -15.83 8.54
C THR A 353 -15.69 -14.38 8.05
N LEU A 354 -15.90 -14.17 6.75
CA LEU A 354 -15.96 -12.83 6.15
C LEU A 354 -17.24 -12.07 6.54
N GLY A 355 -18.39 -12.75 6.68
CA GLY A 355 -19.63 -12.15 7.16
C GLY A 355 -19.53 -11.67 8.60
N GLY A 356 -18.88 -12.43 9.48
CA GLY A 356 -18.60 -12.02 10.85
C GLY A 356 -17.56 -10.90 10.97
N LYS A 357 -16.51 -10.93 10.14
CA LYS A 357 -15.39 -9.97 10.20
C LYS A 357 -15.67 -8.65 9.48
N PHE A 358 -16.50 -8.67 8.43
CA PHE A 358 -16.81 -7.53 7.56
C PHE A 358 -18.32 -7.44 7.19
N PRO A 359 -19.24 -7.46 8.17
CA PRO A 359 -20.69 -7.45 7.94
C PRO A 359 -21.16 -6.20 7.17
N PHE A 360 -22.29 -6.28 6.47
CA PHE A 360 -22.83 -5.15 5.71
C PHE A 360 -23.21 -3.98 6.63
N ARG A 361 -23.84 -4.26 7.77
CA ARG A 361 -24.26 -3.27 8.77
C ARG A 361 -23.22 -3.16 9.89
N THR A 362 -22.81 -1.94 10.23
CA THR A 362 -21.89 -1.64 11.33
C THR A 362 -22.29 -0.33 12.02
N ASP A 363 -22.08 -0.24 13.33
CA ASP A 363 -22.34 0.99 14.09
C ASP A 363 -21.49 2.17 13.61
N ALA A 364 -20.26 1.89 13.15
CA ALA A 364 -19.37 2.86 12.54
C ALA A 364 -20.00 3.49 11.29
N TRP A 365 -20.57 2.69 10.38
CA TRP A 365 -21.26 3.18 9.20
C TRP A 365 -22.56 3.91 9.57
N THR A 366 -23.38 3.37 10.47
CA THR A 366 -24.63 4.02 10.90
C THR A 366 -24.38 5.37 11.59
N SER A 367 -23.34 5.48 12.41
CA SER A 367 -22.86 6.75 12.97
C SER A 367 -22.34 7.69 11.88
N TRP A 368 -21.57 7.17 10.91
CA TRP A 368 -20.99 7.99 9.85
C TRP A 368 -22.05 8.52 8.88
N GLN A 369 -23.10 7.76 8.55
CA GLN A 369 -24.18 8.24 7.68
C GLN A 369 -24.87 9.50 8.22
N THR A 370 -25.10 9.56 9.54
CA THR A 370 -25.78 10.70 10.20
C THR A 370 -24.83 11.81 10.65
N ALA A 371 -23.52 11.57 10.69
CA ALA A 371 -22.53 12.58 11.07
C ALA A 371 -22.49 13.76 10.06
N PRO A 372 -22.42 15.03 10.52
CA PRO A 372 -22.15 16.17 9.65
C PRO A 372 -20.87 15.98 8.83
N LYS A 373 -20.87 16.45 7.58
CA LYS A 373 -19.68 16.44 6.71
C LYS A 373 -19.07 17.84 6.68
N PRO A 374 -17.84 18.05 7.17
CA PRO A 374 -17.23 19.37 7.27
C PRO A 374 -16.82 19.93 5.90
N ASP A 375 -16.93 21.24 5.71
CA ASP A 375 -16.42 21.92 4.52
C ASP A 375 -14.89 21.99 4.59
N LEU A 376 -14.19 21.43 3.61
CA LEU A 376 -12.72 21.35 3.60
C LEU A 376 -12.03 22.62 3.07
N SER A 377 -12.81 23.63 2.66
CA SER A 377 -12.29 24.94 2.26
C SER A 377 -11.52 25.61 3.39
N GLY A 378 -10.52 26.42 3.03
CA GLY A 378 -9.69 27.19 3.94
C GLY A 378 -8.19 27.04 3.67
N ARG A 379 -7.37 27.57 4.58
CA ARG A 379 -5.91 27.44 4.54
C ARG A 379 -5.46 26.30 5.46
N TRP A 380 -4.53 25.51 4.95
CA TRP A 380 -3.99 24.31 5.58
C TRP A 380 -2.47 24.45 5.73
N ALA A 381 -1.95 24.09 6.89
CA ALA A 381 -0.54 23.79 7.08
C ALA A 381 -0.27 22.38 6.56
N VAL A 382 0.85 22.17 5.87
CA VAL A 382 1.18 20.88 5.24
C VAL A 382 2.62 20.50 5.59
N ALA A 383 2.84 19.22 5.92
CA ALA A 383 4.16 18.60 5.89
C ALA A 383 4.07 17.19 5.29
N GLY A 384 5.22 16.66 4.89
CA GLY A 384 5.30 15.33 4.31
C GLY A 384 6.73 14.89 4.10
N HIS A 385 6.89 13.68 3.60
CA HIS A 385 8.18 13.13 3.23
C HIS A 385 8.06 12.34 1.92
N ARG A 386 9.03 12.50 1.03
CA ARG A 386 9.18 11.69 -0.18
C ARG A 386 10.58 11.08 -0.18
N ALA A 387 10.64 9.75 -0.17
CA ALA A 387 11.90 9.01 -0.25
C ALA A 387 12.74 9.46 -1.46
N GLY A 388 14.04 9.70 -1.26
CA GLY A 388 14.96 10.17 -2.29
C GLY A 388 14.83 11.66 -2.67
N ILE A 389 13.99 12.43 -1.95
CA ILE A 389 14.05 13.90 -1.84
C ILE A 389 14.19 14.33 -0.37
N GLY A 390 13.55 13.61 0.55
CA GLY A 390 13.49 13.94 1.97
C GLY A 390 12.18 14.60 2.38
N SER A 391 12.23 15.33 3.51
CA SER A 391 11.07 16.03 4.07
C SER A 391 10.72 17.31 3.30
N TYR A 392 9.45 17.70 3.35
CA TYR A 392 8.96 18.95 2.78
C TYR A 392 7.76 19.49 3.58
N GLY A 393 7.42 20.76 3.40
CA GLY A 393 6.24 21.37 4.01
C GLY A 393 6.04 22.83 3.68
N GLY A 394 4.94 23.41 4.17
CA GLY A 394 4.49 24.77 3.84
C GLY A 394 2.99 24.91 4.07
N THR A 395 2.27 25.50 3.11
CA THR A 395 0.80 25.59 3.17
C THR A 395 0.10 25.18 1.88
N ALA A 396 -1.17 24.79 2.02
CA ALA A 396 -2.11 24.64 0.91
C ALA A 396 -3.32 25.57 1.11
N THR A 397 -3.90 26.03 0.01
CA THR A 397 -5.18 26.74 0.01
C THR A 397 -6.21 25.87 -0.71
N VAL A 398 -7.30 25.55 -0.02
CA VAL A 398 -8.41 24.74 -0.55
C VAL A 398 -9.63 25.65 -0.74
N THR A 399 -10.21 25.62 -1.93
CA THR A 399 -11.41 26.39 -2.28
C THR A 399 -12.44 25.49 -2.94
N LYS A 400 -13.73 25.80 -2.78
CA LYS A 400 -14.81 24.95 -3.29
C LYS A 400 -14.94 25.04 -4.81
N ASP A 401 -15.21 23.91 -5.47
CA ASP A 401 -15.38 23.81 -6.92
C ASP A 401 -16.46 22.76 -7.23
N GLY A 402 -17.72 23.20 -7.32
CA GLY A 402 -18.87 22.30 -7.48
C GLY A 402 -19.12 21.41 -6.26
N ASP A 403 -19.17 20.10 -6.48
CA ASP A 403 -19.26 19.06 -5.44
C ASP A 403 -17.89 18.66 -4.84
N GLY A 404 -16.82 19.29 -5.35
CA GLY A 404 -15.43 19.05 -4.97
C GLY A 404 -14.69 20.34 -4.59
N TYR A 405 -13.37 20.31 -4.75
CA TYR A 405 -12.49 21.43 -4.38
C TYR A 405 -11.38 21.65 -5.42
N ARG A 406 -10.88 22.88 -5.51
CA ARG A 406 -9.53 23.19 -6.00
C ARG A 406 -8.56 23.21 -4.81
N ILE A 407 -7.31 22.85 -5.08
CA ILE A 407 -6.20 22.97 -4.13
C ILE A 407 -5.01 23.65 -4.82
N ALA A 408 -4.32 24.54 -4.10
CA ALA A 408 -3.07 25.16 -4.53
C ALA A 408 -2.02 25.03 -3.42
N TYR A 409 -0.81 24.60 -3.78
CA TYR A 409 0.29 24.27 -2.88
C TYR A 409 1.42 25.30 -2.96
N ASP A 410 1.81 25.80 -1.79
CA ASP A 410 2.98 26.64 -1.55
C ASP A 410 3.86 25.96 -0.49
N LEU A 411 4.77 25.09 -0.97
CA LEU A 411 5.61 24.23 -0.13
C LEU A 411 7.09 24.44 -0.47
N THR A 412 7.96 24.02 0.44
CA THR A 412 9.41 23.95 0.28
C THR A 412 9.92 22.57 0.69
N ASP A 413 10.94 22.05 0.01
CA ASP A 413 11.69 20.89 0.51
C ASP A 413 12.63 21.25 1.67
N ALA A 414 13.34 20.25 2.20
CA ALA A 414 14.31 20.40 3.29
C ALA A 414 15.43 21.41 3.03
N THR A 415 15.76 21.70 1.76
CA THR A 415 16.78 22.70 1.38
C THR A 415 16.21 24.12 1.25
N GLY A 416 14.89 24.27 1.25
CA GLY A 416 14.19 25.52 0.96
C GLY A 416 13.87 25.72 -0.52
N LYS A 417 14.12 24.74 -1.41
CA LYS A 417 13.70 24.81 -2.82
C LYS A 417 12.15 24.79 -2.88
N PRO A 418 11.51 25.66 -3.68
CA PRO A 418 10.07 25.60 -3.89
C PRO A 418 9.58 24.25 -4.45
N LEU A 419 8.42 23.83 -3.95
CA LEU A 419 7.66 22.64 -4.30
C LEU A 419 6.19 23.04 -4.47
N THR A 420 5.89 23.80 -5.52
CA THR A 420 4.55 24.31 -5.80
C THR A 420 3.73 23.35 -6.65
N GLY A 421 2.41 23.53 -6.63
CA GLY A 421 1.46 22.68 -7.36
C GLY A 421 0.03 23.20 -7.31
N GLU A 422 -0.83 22.64 -8.14
CA GLU A 422 -2.28 22.91 -8.16
C GLU A 422 -3.06 21.68 -8.60
N GLY A 423 -4.32 21.55 -8.17
CA GLY A 423 -5.16 20.41 -8.52
C GLY A 423 -6.64 20.61 -8.25
N LYS A 424 -7.41 19.58 -8.59
CA LYS A 424 -8.83 19.43 -8.26
C LYS A 424 -9.07 18.12 -7.53
N SER A 425 -10.07 18.07 -6.65
CA SER A 425 -10.46 16.86 -5.94
C SER A 425 -11.97 16.64 -5.90
N THR A 426 -12.36 15.36 -5.85
CA THR A 426 -13.70 14.91 -5.45
C THR A 426 -13.60 14.27 -4.06
N VAL A 427 -14.59 14.51 -3.20
CA VAL A 427 -14.60 13.97 -1.82
C VAL A 427 -15.80 13.04 -1.65
N PHE A 428 -15.53 11.75 -1.76
CA PHE A 428 -16.51 10.66 -1.63
C PHE A 428 -16.76 10.31 -0.16
N THR A 429 -17.95 9.79 0.17
CA THR A 429 -18.41 9.47 1.55
C THR A 429 -18.23 10.64 2.53
N GLY A 430 -18.00 11.85 2.01
CA GLY A 430 -17.67 13.07 2.76
C GLY A 430 -16.32 13.06 3.50
N TYR A 431 -15.39 12.15 3.18
CA TYR A 431 -14.01 12.19 3.70
C TYR A 431 -12.92 11.60 2.77
N GLU A 432 -13.26 10.69 1.85
CA GLU A 432 -12.30 10.10 0.91
C GLU A 432 -11.98 11.08 -0.22
N TRP A 433 -10.93 11.88 -0.01
CA TRP A 433 -10.42 12.85 -0.98
C TRP A 433 -9.65 12.12 -2.08
N ARG A 434 -10.02 12.40 -3.34
CA ARG A 434 -9.32 11.94 -4.54
C ARG A 434 -8.95 13.14 -5.39
N GLY A 435 -7.67 13.51 -5.35
CA GLY A 435 -7.12 14.63 -6.10
C GLY A 435 -6.48 14.20 -7.42
N THR A 436 -6.43 15.13 -8.37
CA THR A 436 -5.59 15.07 -9.57
C THR A 436 -5.13 16.47 -9.91
N GLY A 437 -3.84 16.62 -10.22
CA GLY A 437 -3.21 17.93 -10.40
C GLY A 437 -1.75 17.83 -10.80
N THR A 438 -0.97 18.84 -10.44
CA THR A 438 0.49 18.87 -10.61
C THR A 438 1.20 19.25 -9.32
N LEU A 439 2.43 18.74 -9.14
CA LEU A 439 3.36 19.11 -8.07
C LEU A 439 4.79 19.01 -8.62
N ASP A 440 5.67 20.01 -8.38
CA ASP A 440 6.98 20.14 -9.07
C ASP A 440 6.83 20.12 -10.62
N GLY A 441 5.70 20.64 -11.12
CA GLY A 441 5.31 20.59 -12.54
C GLY A 441 4.93 19.21 -13.08
N LYS A 442 4.90 18.15 -12.26
CA LYS A 442 4.64 16.77 -12.68
C LYS A 442 3.20 16.35 -12.36
N PRO A 443 2.52 15.59 -13.24
CA PRO A 443 1.15 15.16 -13.00
C PRO A 443 1.07 14.15 -11.84
N VAL A 444 0.22 14.46 -10.86
CA VAL A 444 0.02 13.65 -9.64
C VAL A 444 -1.44 13.27 -9.44
N ARG A 445 -1.64 12.18 -8.68
CA ARG A 445 -2.89 11.90 -7.96
C ARG A 445 -2.68 12.02 -6.45
N GLU A 446 -3.76 12.29 -5.74
CA GLU A 446 -3.80 12.39 -4.29
C GLU A 446 -4.85 11.43 -3.74
N VAL A 447 -4.50 10.71 -2.68
CA VAL A 447 -5.40 9.81 -1.96
C VAL A 447 -5.28 10.14 -0.48
N LEU A 448 -6.19 10.99 0.01
CA LEU A 448 -6.20 11.48 1.38
C LEU A 448 -7.52 11.09 2.07
N ALA A 449 -7.52 11.08 3.40
CA ALA A 449 -8.71 11.03 4.24
C ALA A 449 -8.80 12.34 5.03
N ALA A 450 -9.99 12.96 5.03
CA ALA A 450 -10.31 13.97 6.04
C ALA A 450 -10.61 13.31 7.38
N SER A 451 -10.26 13.96 8.48
CA SER A 451 -10.70 13.55 9.82
C SER A 451 -12.22 13.78 10.01
N ARG A 452 -12.83 13.11 11.00
CA ARG A 452 -14.29 13.17 11.28
C ARG A 452 -14.79 14.60 11.61
N ASP A 453 -13.93 15.44 12.17
CA ASP A 453 -14.14 16.88 12.42
C ASP A 453 -13.67 17.79 11.27
N GLY A 454 -12.97 17.22 10.28
CA GLY A 454 -12.39 17.93 9.13
C GLY A 454 -11.26 18.88 9.50
N SER A 455 -10.60 18.72 10.65
CA SER A 455 -9.42 19.52 11.04
C SER A 455 -8.10 19.04 10.42
N ARG A 456 -8.06 17.78 9.94
CA ARG A 456 -6.88 17.11 9.37
C ARG A 456 -7.17 16.53 7.97
N LEU A 457 -6.12 16.42 7.17
CA LEU A 457 -6.07 15.66 5.91
C LEU A 457 -4.80 14.81 5.91
N ASP A 458 -4.94 13.50 5.81
CA ASP A 458 -3.83 12.54 5.93
C ASP A 458 -3.86 11.50 4.79
N GLY A 459 -2.70 11.20 4.19
CA GLY A 459 -2.58 10.17 3.15
C GLY A 459 -1.30 10.25 2.32
N ARG A 460 -1.44 10.05 1.00
CA ARG A 460 -0.31 10.03 0.04
C ARG A 460 -0.67 10.69 -1.29
N TRP A 461 0.31 11.34 -1.91
CA TRP A 461 0.28 11.68 -3.34
C TRP A 461 1.31 10.85 -4.10
N PHE A 462 1.10 10.65 -5.41
CA PHE A 462 2.02 9.92 -6.28
C PHE A 462 1.90 10.36 -7.76
N LEU A 463 2.94 10.11 -8.56
CA LEU A 463 2.95 10.43 -9.98
C LEU A 463 1.91 9.58 -10.73
N THR A 464 1.11 10.20 -11.60
CA THR A 464 -0.06 9.56 -12.24
C THR A 464 0.25 8.31 -13.08
N GLN A 465 1.51 8.11 -13.49
CA GLN A 465 2.00 6.97 -14.29
C GLN A 465 3.08 6.12 -13.58
N GLN A 466 3.44 6.47 -12.34
CA GLN A 466 4.49 5.84 -11.53
C GLN A 466 4.05 5.93 -10.07
N ASP A 467 3.13 5.05 -9.67
CA ASP A 467 2.48 5.14 -8.35
C ASP A 467 3.39 4.75 -7.19
N GLU A 468 4.53 4.11 -7.46
CA GLU A 468 5.62 3.93 -6.50
C GLU A 468 6.30 5.26 -6.17
N VAL A 469 6.33 6.22 -7.10
CA VAL A 469 6.98 7.53 -6.93
C VAL A 469 5.99 8.52 -6.32
N GLY A 470 6.07 8.71 -5.00
CA GLY A 470 5.15 9.57 -4.26
C GLY A 470 5.59 9.83 -2.82
N GLY A 471 4.91 10.75 -2.13
CA GLY A 471 5.23 11.16 -0.76
C GLY A 471 4.02 11.15 0.17
N SER A 472 4.25 10.93 1.47
CA SER A 472 3.22 11.09 2.50
C SER A 472 2.81 12.55 2.60
N LEU A 473 1.52 12.81 2.86
CA LEU A 473 0.99 14.15 3.07
C LEU A 473 0.17 14.18 4.34
N HIS A 474 0.53 15.09 5.23
CA HIS A 474 -0.16 15.39 6.48
C HIS A 474 -0.47 16.88 6.52
N ALA A 475 -1.72 17.23 6.79
CA ALA A 475 -2.15 18.62 6.84
C ALA A 475 -3.14 18.88 7.99
N VAL A 476 -3.07 20.08 8.56
CA VAL A 476 -4.05 20.57 9.56
C VAL A 476 -4.45 22.01 9.26
N ARG A 477 -5.63 22.44 9.74
CA ARG A 477 -6.11 23.80 9.50
C ARG A 477 -5.21 24.87 10.13
N VAL A 478 -5.08 25.99 9.42
CA VAL A 478 -4.46 27.22 9.92
C VAL A 478 -5.49 28.03 10.70
N GLY A 479 -5.09 28.64 11.82
CA GLY A 479 -5.93 29.53 12.62
C GLY A 479 -6.63 28.88 13.83
N GLY A 480 -6.31 27.63 14.14
CA GLY A 480 -6.68 27.02 15.43
C GLY A 480 -6.01 27.72 16.62
N ALA A 481 -6.59 27.53 17.81
CA ALA A 481 -5.99 28.00 19.06
C ALA A 481 -4.71 27.23 19.39
N ASP A 482 -4.76 25.90 19.27
CA ASP A 482 -3.64 25.00 19.53
C ASP A 482 -2.53 25.09 18.48
N SER A 483 -1.30 25.08 18.96
CA SER A 483 -0.11 24.92 18.13
C SER A 483 0.09 23.43 17.80
N MET A 484 0.49 23.12 16.56
CA MET A 484 0.78 21.76 16.09
C MET A 484 2.03 21.76 15.21
N ILE A 485 2.96 20.85 15.48
CA ILE A 485 4.14 20.59 14.63
C ILE A 485 3.79 19.38 13.76
N LEU A 486 3.92 19.51 12.43
CA LEU A 486 3.66 18.40 11.48
C LEU A 486 4.94 17.71 10.98
N GLY A 487 6.06 18.43 10.92
CA GLY A 487 7.33 17.87 10.46
C GLY A 487 8.46 18.88 10.47
N THR A 488 9.67 18.43 10.15
CA THR A 488 10.88 19.24 10.08
C THR A 488 11.68 19.00 8.80
N SER A 489 12.47 20.00 8.40
CA SER A 489 13.46 19.87 7.32
C SER A 489 14.57 18.86 7.64
N GLN A 490 14.86 18.62 8.92
CA GLN A 490 15.88 17.68 9.39
C GLN A 490 15.40 17.00 10.68
N SER A 491 15.54 15.67 10.76
CA SER A 491 15.09 14.86 11.91
C SER A 491 16.17 14.62 12.97
N PHE A 492 17.36 15.20 12.82
CA PHE A 492 18.46 14.94 13.75
C PHE A 492 19.46 16.09 13.89
N LEU A 493 20.30 16.03 14.92
CA LEU A 493 21.54 16.79 15.07
C LEU A 493 22.67 15.87 15.56
N LYS A 494 23.89 16.11 15.10
CA LYS A 494 25.10 15.49 15.68
C LYS A 494 25.56 16.31 16.89
N VAL A 495 26.06 15.69 17.94
CA VAL A 495 26.63 16.42 19.10
C VAL A 495 27.72 17.39 18.65
N GLY A 496 27.76 18.58 19.27
CA GLY A 496 28.70 19.65 18.90
C GLY A 496 28.45 20.32 17.54
N SER A 497 27.34 20.03 16.85
CA SER A 497 27.00 20.63 15.55
C SER A 497 25.80 21.57 15.62
N SER A 498 25.79 22.55 14.71
CA SER A 498 24.67 23.46 14.46
C SER A 498 24.04 23.18 13.10
N ALA A 499 22.71 23.28 13.00
CA ALA A 499 22.00 23.21 11.72
C ALA A 499 20.85 24.24 11.65
N ARG A 500 20.53 24.67 10.43
CA ARG A 500 19.32 25.46 10.14
C ARG A 500 18.14 24.50 9.96
N ILE A 501 17.20 24.51 10.89
CA ILE A 501 16.06 23.57 10.90
C ILE A 501 14.75 24.36 10.82
N THR A 502 13.93 24.02 9.83
CA THR A 502 12.56 24.53 9.69
C THR A 502 11.57 23.52 10.25
N LEU A 503 10.68 23.97 11.13
CA LEU A 503 9.46 23.29 11.55
C LEU A 503 8.31 23.78 10.66
N TRP A 504 7.50 22.86 10.15
CA TRP A 504 6.24 23.13 9.46
C TRP A 504 5.06 22.68 10.33
N GLY A 505 3.97 23.44 10.33
CA GLY A 505 2.86 23.20 11.28
C GLY A 505 1.85 24.34 11.32
N SER A 506 1.08 24.44 12.40
CA SER A 506 0.06 25.47 12.62
C SER A 506 0.22 26.10 14.00
N GLY A 507 -0.08 27.40 14.14
CA GLY A 507 0.10 28.16 15.37
C GLY A 507 1.57 28.32 15.82
N LEU A 508 2.54 28.18 14.91
CA LEU A 508 3.98 28.20 15.21
C LEU A 508 4.52 29.61 15.52
N ASP A 509 3.68 30.63 15.41
CA ASP A 509 3.96 32.00 15.83
C ASP A 509 3.96 32.17 17.37
N ARG A 510 3.40 31.23 18.13
CA ARG A 510 3.15 31.37 19.57
C ARG A 510 3.99 30.41 20.43
N GLY A 511 4.18 30.77 21.69
CA GLY A 511 4.89 29.94 22.68
C GLY A 511 6.42 29.85 22.54
N GLU A 512 7.05 29.28 23.57
CA GLU A 512 8.49 28.96 23.60
C GLU A 512 8.84 27.79 22.68
N VAL A 513 10.11 27.66 22.28
CA VAL A 513 10.59 26.64 21.35
C VAL A 513 11.66 25.80 22.04
N GLY A 514 11.45 24.49 22.08
CA GLY A 514 12.38 23.53 22.68
C GLY A 514 12.74 22.41 21.71
N PHE A 515 14.01 22.02 21.71
CA PHE A 515 14.52 20.82 21.01
C PHE A 515 14.88 19.69 21.98
N GLY A 516 14.47 19.83 23.25
CA GLY A 516 14.79 18.92 24.34
C GLY A 516 16.21 19.09 24.91
N PRO A 517 16.62 18.24 25.88
CA PRO A 517 17.87 18.42 26.61
C PRO A 517 19.13 18.40 25.73
N GLY A 518 20.07 19.29 26.04
CA GLY A 518 21.34 19.41 25.32
C GLY A 518 21.26 20.05 23.93
N VAL A 519 20.13 20.65 23.54
CA VAL A 519 19.98 21.37 22.27
C VAL A 519 19.45 22.78 22.52
N SER A 520 20.23 23.80 22.14
CA SER A 520 19.77 25.20 22.11
C SER A 520 19.17 25.53 20.75
N ALA A 521 18.19 26.43 20.70
CA ALA A 521 17.50 26.82 19.47
C ALA A 521 17.32 28.33 19.38
N LYS A 522 18.06 28.98 18.49
CA LYS A 522 17.99 30.42 18.20
C LYS A 522 17.04 30.64 17.02
N ILE A 523 15.98 31.42 17.23
CA ILE A 523 14.97 31.69 16.20
C ILE A 523 15.57 32.60 15.12
N LEU A 524 15.48 32.19 13.85
CA LEU A 524 15.91 32.98 12.69
C LEU A 524 14.73 33.61 11.95
N SER A 525 13.60 32.90 11.88
CA SER A 525 12.33 33.41 11.34
C SER A 525 11.16 32.63 11.95
N ARG A 526 10.06 33.32 12.26
CA ARG A 526 8.88 32.75 12.90
C ARG A 526 7.62 33.30 12.23
N GLY A 527 6.68 32.41 11.91
CA GLY A 527 5.35 32.73 11.41
C GLY A 527 4.34 31.65 11.79
N PRO A 528 3.04 31.83 11.48
CA PRO A 528 1.98 30.96 11.99
C PRO A 528 2.04 29.54 11.44
N THR A 529 2.70 29.31 10.31
CA THR A 529 2.76 28.01 9.63
C THR A 529 4.18 27.45 9.41
N SER A 530 5.20 28.24 9.75
CA SER A 530 6.60 27.84 9.65
C SER A 530 7.47 28.59 10.65
N LEU A 531 8.45 27.89 11.20
CA LEU A 531 9.40 28.40 12.18
C LEU A 531 10.79 27.85 11.82
N THR A 532 11.75 28.72 11.55
CA THR A 532 13.14 28.32 11.28
C THR A 532 14.04 28.75 12.41
N VAL A 533 14.85 27.81 12.90
CA VAL A 533 15.85 28.02 13.94
C VAL A 533 17.25 27.68 13.45
N GLU A 534 18.25 28.26 14.08
CA GLU A 534 19.60 27.74 14.21
C GLU A 534 19.61 26.89 15.49
N ALA A 535 19.64 25.56 15.34
CA ALA A 535 19.64 24.62 16.46
C ALA A 535 21.03 24.02 16.62
N THR A 536 21.56 24.04 17.84
CA THR A 536 22.90 23.57 18.19
C THR A 536 22.82 22.51 19.27
N ALA A 537 23.31 21.29 18.98
CA ALA A 537 23.50 20.27 20.01
C ALA A 537 24.84 20.50 20.72
N ALA A 538 24.83 20.47 22.05
CA ALA A 538 26.06 20.57 22.85
C ALA A 538 26.99 19.36 22.58
N ALA A 539 28.29 19.51 22.82
CA ALA A 539 29.28 18.45 22.56
C ALA A 539 29.13 17.25 23.51
N ASP A 540 28.57 17.49 24.70
CA ASP A 540 28.26 16.55 25.77
C ASP A 540 26.77 16.10 25.78
N ALA A 541 25.98 16.52 24.79
CA ALA A 541 24.55 16.20 24.73
C ALA A 541 24.33 14.69 24.56
N ALA A 542 23.71 14.06 25.56
CA ALA A 542 23.43 12.63 25.57
C ALA A 542 22.65 12.18 24.30
N PRO A 543 23.15 11.17 23.55
CA PRO A 543 22.44 10.63 22.39
C PRO A 543 21.04 10.10 22.72
N GLY A 544 20.16 10.05 21.71
CA GLY A 544 18.81 9.50 21.81
C GLY A 544 17.73 10.43 21.26
N ALA A 545 16.48 10.00 21.38
CA ALA A 545 15.32 10.74 20.91
C ALA A 545 15.14 12.09 21.64
N ARG A 546 14.33 12.97 21.05
CA ARG A 546 13.91 14.26 21.60
C ARG A 546 12.44 14.52 21.26
N SER A 547 11.73 15.20 22.18
CA SER A 547 10.49 15.88 21.85
C SER A 547 10.82 17.31 21.45
N LEU A 548 10.47 17.68 20.22
CA LEU A 548 10.36 19.08 19.83
C LEU A 548 9.13 19.69 20.51
N THR A 549 9.19 20.98 20.86
CA THR A 549 8.07 21.72 21.45
C THR A 549 7.93 23.12 20.85
N VAL A 550 6.68 23.56 20.67
CA VAL A 550 6.31 24.94 20.33
C VAL A 550 5.07 25.32 21.15
N GLY A 551 5.27 26.03 22.26
CA GLY A 551 4.23 26.21 23.28
C GLY A 551 3.75 24.87 23.85
N SER A 552 2.45 24.60 23.75
CA SER A 552 1.85 23.31 24.13
C SER A 552 2.08 22.19 23.10
N ALA A 553 2.46 22.53 21.85
CA ALA A 553 2.71 21.54 20.80
C ALA A 553 3.87 20.64 21.17
N LYS A 554 3.75 19.34 20.86
CA LYS A 554 4.84 18.36 20.98
C LYS A 554 4.91 17.49 19.73
N ALA A 555 6.13 17.20 19.28
CA ALA A 555 6.38 16.19 18.24
C ALA A 555 7.62 15.37 18.59
N GLY A 556 7.53 14.05 18.39
CA GLY A 556 8.69 13.15 18.42
C GLY A 556 9.41 13.12 17.06
N GLY A 557 10.20 12.07 16.83
CA GLY A 557 10.89 11.88 15.56
C GLY A 557 12.09 12.82 15.33
N PHE A 558 12.54 13.52 16.37
CA PHE A 558 13.83 14.20 16.38
C PHE A 558 14.85 13.43 17.24
N ALA A 559 16.12 13.41 16.83
CA ALA A 559 17.19 12.69 17.55
C ALA A 559 18.47 13.51 17.69
N VAL A 560 19.22 13.28 18.77
CA VAL A 560 20.61 13.72 18.91
C VAL A 560 21.51 12.49 18.85
N TYR A 561 22.62 12.53 18.11
CA TYR A 561 23.56 11.40 18.02
C TYR A 561 25.03 11.83 18.12
N ALA A 562 25.85 11.00 18.78
CA ALA A 562 27.30 11.18 18.82
C ALA A 562 28.01 10.30 17.80
N LYS A 563 27.55 9.05 17.70
CA LYS A 563 27.82 8.07 16.64
C LYS A 563 26.50 7.38 16.28
N LEU A 564 26.41 6.78 15.11
CA LEU A 564 25.35 5.82 14.78
C LEU A 564 25.76 4.42 15.26
N ASP A 565 24.79 3.59 15.67
CA ASP A 565 25.03 2.19 16.06
C ASP A 565 24.76 1.22 14.89
N GLY A 566 23.92 1.63 13.93
CA GLY A 566 23.65 0.87 12.71
C GLY A 566 22.94 1.69 11.63
N ILE A 567 22.90 1.13 10.42
CA ILE A 567 22.17 1.64 9.25
C ILE A 567 21.16 0.60 8.81
N ARG A 568 19.93 1.03 8.48
CA ARG A 568 18.93 0.20 7.79
C ARG A 568 18.69 0.75 6.39
N VAL A 569 18.48 -0.13 5.42
CA VAL A 569 17.95 0.26 4.11
C VAL A 569 16.44 0.16 4.18
N GLU A 570 15.75 1.28 4.02
CA GLU A 570 14.30 1.36 4.01
C GLU A 570 13.81 1.61 2.57
N PRO A 571 12.89 0.80 2.01
CA PRO A 571 12.33 -0.43 2.57
C PRO A 571 13.33 -1.59 2.58
N GLU A 572 13.22 -2.48 3.57
CA GLU A 572 14.07 -3.67 3.68
C GLU A 572 13.84 -4.64 2.51
N PHE A 573 12.60 -4.78 2.05
CA PHE A 573 12.23 -5.58 0.88
C PHE A 573 11.31 -4.80 -0.06
N THR A 574 11.59 -4.84 -1.36
CA THR A 574 10.69 -4.28 -2.39
C THR A 574 10.88 -4.92 -3.76
N ILE A 575 10.01 -4.56 -4.70
CA ILE A 575 9.95 -5.07 -6.06
C ILE A 575 10.02 -3.91 -7.06
N ALA A 576 10.95 -4.01 -8.02
CA ALA A 576 10.92 -3.22 -9.26
C ALA A 576 10.37 -4.07 -10.41
N ARG A 577 9.92 -3.46 -11.51
CA ARG A 577 9.45 -4.20 -12.70
C ARG A 577 10.03 -3.63 -13.98
N VAL A 578 10.58 -4.52 -14.82
CA VAL A 578 11.00 -4.15 -16.18
C VAL A 578 9.83 -3.59 -16.97
N GLY A 579 10.09 -2.66 -17.88
CA GLY A 579 9.05 -2.04 -18.71
C GLY A 579 9.60 -1.35 -19.95
N GLY A 580 8.73 -0.62 -20.65
CA GLY A 580 9.08 0.05 -21.90
C GLY A 580 9.60 -0.92 -22.96
N ASN A 581 10.74 -0.59 -23.57
CA ASN A 581 11.38 -1.35 -24.66
C ASN A 581 10.42 -1.68 -25.82
N GLY A 582 9.59 -0.70 -26.20
CA GLY A 582 8.52 -0.86 -27.21
C GLY A 582 7.22 -1.48 -26.70
N GLY A 583 7.20 -2.02 -25.48
CA GLY A 583 5.98 -2.48 -24.80
C GLY A 583 5.15 -1.33 -24.20
N PRO A 584 3.83 -1.50 -24.00
CA PRO A 584 2.92 -0.46 -23.54
C PRO A 584 2.92 -0.25 -22.01
N VAL A 585 3.59 -1.11 -21.24
CA VAL A 585 3.66 -1.03 -19.77
C VAL A 585 4.94 -0.28 -19.38
N PRO A 586 4.88 0.83 -18.61
CA PRO A 586 6.07 1.54 -18.15
C PRO A 586 6.87 0.71 -17.13
N PRO A 587 8.18 0.99 -16.94
CA PRO A 587 8.94 0.39 -15.86
C PRO A 587 8.44 0.89 -14.50
N MET A 588 8.45 0.00 -13.50
CA MET A 588 8.20 0.33 -12.09
C MET A 588 9.55 0.39 -11.37
N THR A 589 9.91 1.57 -10.88
CA THR A 589 11.16 1.82 -10.16
C THR A 589 11.14 1.27 -8.72
N ALA A 590 12.25 1.35 -8.01
CA ALA A 590 12.29 1.14 -6.56
C ALA A 590 13.20 2.18 -5.90
N GLN A 591 12.65 2.95 -4.96
CA GLN A 591 13.38 3.98 -4.22
C GLN A 591 13.72 3.47 -2.82
N PHE A 592 14.96 3.69 -2.40
CA PHE A 592 15.49 3.33 -1.08
C PHE A 592 16.03 4.57 -0.36
N GLU A 593 16.08 4.52 0.97
CA GLU A 593 16.83 5.44 1.83
C GLU A 593 17.69 4.66 2.82
N ALA A 594 18.88 5.19 3.13
CA ALA A 594 19.76 4.64 4.15
C ALA A 594 19.52 5.42 5.45
N VAL A 595 19.07 4.74 6.50
CA VAL A 595 18.54 5.37 7.70
C VAL A 595 19.42 5.01 8.89
N GLY A 596 19.87 6.04 9.62
CA GLY A 596 20.67 5.88 10.84
C GLY A 596 19.81 5.50 12.05
N TYR A 597 20.35 4.60 12.89
CA TYR A 597 19.73 4.13 14.13
C TYR A 597 20.72 4.16 15.31
N LEU A 598 20.16 4.29 16.53
CA LEU A 598 20.84 4.04 17.81
C LEU A 598 20.13 2.90 18.53
N ASN A 599 20.88 2.02 19.21
CA ASN A 599 20.36 0.78 19.83
C ASN A 599 19.58 0.98 21.14
N GLY A 600 18.93 2.13 21.33
CA GLY A 600 18.15 2.45 22.52
C GLY A 600 18.88 2.39 23.88
N PRO A 601 18.15 2.47 25.00
CA PRO A 601 18.66 2.16 26.33
C PRO A 601 19.09 0.70 26.57
N ASP A 602 18.54 -0.27 25.82
CA ASP A 602 18.84 -1.71 26.01
C ASP A 602 20.17 -2.15 25.34
N GLY A 603 20.65 -1.38 24.36
CA GLY A 603 21.95 -1.53 23.71
C GLY A 603 22.00 -2.52 22.54
N LYS A 604 20.90 -3.22 22.22
CA LYS A 604 20.82 -4.18 21.11
C LYS A 604 20.19 -3.55 19.86
N PRO A 605 20.62 -3.95 18.65
CA PRO A 605 19.96 -3.52 17.43
C PRO A 605 18.69 -4.36 17.16
N GLY A 606 17.60 -3.71 16.76
CA GLY A 606 16.39 -4.38 16.28
C GLY A 606 15.30 -4.57 17.35
N THR A 607 15.32 -3.74 18.39
CA THR A 607 14.37 -3.75 19.52
C THR A 607 13.38 -2.59 19.43
N GLU A 608 12.32 -2.62 20.25
CA GLU A 608 11.28 -1.58 20.27
C GLU A 608 11.78 -0.21 20.77
N ASP A 609 12.93 -0.16 21.44
CA ASP A 609 13.56 1.06 21.96
C ASP A 609 14.64 1.67 21.04
N ASP A 610 14.87 1.07 19.86
CA ASP A 610 15.69 1.62 18.78
C ASP A 610 15.30 3.08 18.44
N VAL A 611 16.27 4.01 18.51
CA VAL A 611 16.04 5.40 18.10
C VAL A 611 16.38 5.56 16.61
N ARG A 612 15.35 5.63 15.76
CA ARG A 612 15.48 6.06 14.37
C ARG A 612 15.96 7.52 14.32
N VAL A 613 17.19 7.74 13.85
CA VAL A 613 17.80 9.07 13.69
C VAL A 613 17.26 9.74 12.43
N GLY A 614 17.19 9.00 11.33
CA GLY A 614 16.58 9.43 10.07
C GLY A 614 17.42 9.14 8.82
N PRO A 615 16.91 9.52 7.64
CA PRO A 615 17.59 9.31 6.36
C PRO A 615 18.92 10.08 6.29
N MET A 616 19.96 9.40 5.84
CA MET A 616 21.33 9.90 5.75
C MET A 616 21.81 9.93 4.29
N PRO A 617 22.70 10.87 3.92
CA PRO A 617 23.44 10.78 2.66
C PRO A 617 24.25 9.48 2.61
N ALA A 618 24.08 8.72 1.53
CA ALA A 618 24.72 7.41 1.35
C ALA A 618 25.22 7.21 -0.07
N SER A 619 26.28 6.41 -0.22
CA SER A 619 26.60 5.76 -1.49
C SER A 619 25.86 4.43 -1.60
N TRP A 620 25.53 4.04 -2.83
CA TRP A 620 24.66 2.90 -3.11
C TRP A 620 25.33 1.91 -4.06
N THR A 621 25.27 0.63 -3.72
CA THR A 621 25.74 -0.47 -4.60
C THR A 621 24.72 -1.61 -4.65
N LEU A 622 24.90 -2.47 -5.66
CA LEU A 622 24.12 -3.70 -5.86
C LEU A 622 25.07 -4.89 -5.84
N GLU A 623 24.68 -5.93 -5.11
CA GLU A 623 25.31 -7.25 -5.16
C GLU A 623 24.25 -8.31 -5.51
N PRO A 624 24.63 -9.48 -6.06
CA PRO A 624 23.70 -10.59 -6.20
C PRO A 624 23.18 -11.01 -4.83
N PHE A 625 21.89 -11.33 -4.71
CA PHE A 625 21.32 -11.77 -3.43
C PHE A 625 21.78 -13.19 -3.02
N ASN A 626 22.14 -14.03 -4.00
CA ASN A 626 22.59 -15.40 -3.82
C ASN A 626 23.42 -15.90 -5.03
N ASP A 627 23.97 -17.12 -4.93
CA ASP A 627 24.81 -17.74 -5.96
C ASP A 627 24.10 -17.88 -7.32
N ALA A 628 22.78 -18.11 -7.34
CA ALA A 628 22.03 -18.23 -8.59
C ALA A 628 21.88 -16.86 -9.29
N ALA A 629 21.65 -15.79 -8.52
CA ALA A 629 21.67 -14.41 -9.03
C ALA A 629 23.07 -14.01 -9.54
N ALA A 630 24.14 -14.52 -8.91
CA ALA A 630 25.51 -14.32 -9.38
C ALA A 630 25.77 -15.07 -10.69
N GLN A 631 25.37 -16.34 -10.78
CA GLN A 631 25.48 -17.17 -11.99
C GLN A 631 24.71 -16.59 -13.19
N MET A 632 23.54 -16.01 -12.94
CA MET A 632 22.70 -15.36 -13.95
C MET A 632 23.17 -13.94 -14.34
N GLU A 633 24.23 -13.42 -13.68
CA GLU A 633 24.70 -12.04 -13.77
C GLU A 633 23.61 -10.99 -13.50
N ASP A 634 22.73 -11.20 -12.50
CA ASP A 634 21.54 -10.38 -12.27
C ASP A 634 21.86 -8.87 -12.15
N VAL A 635 22.90 -8.50 -11.39
CA VAL A 635 23.34 -7.10 -11.20
C VAL A 635 23.74 -6.41 -12.51
N LYS A 636 24.24 -7.17 -13.50
CA LYS A 636 24.68 -6.66 -14.81
C LYS A 636 23.50 -6.36 -15.74
N PHE A 637 22.38 -7.06 -15.56
CA PHE A 637 21.26 -7.03 -16.51
C PHE A 637 19.97 -6.43 -15.95
N ALA A 638 19.73 -6.47 -14.63
CA ALA A 638 18.41 -6.18 -14.07
C ALA A 638 18.03 -4.68 -14.06
N GLY A 639 19.01 -3.78 -14.10
CA GLY A 639 18.83 -2.33 -14.02
C GLY A 639 20.07 -1.61 -13.49
N ALA A 640 19.90 -0.37 -13.03
CA ALA A 640 20.96 0.44 -12.43
C ALA A 640 20.47 1.15 -11.17
N MET A 641 21.37 1.32 -10.19
CA MET A 641 21.12 2.07 -8.97
C MET A 641 21.66 3.51 -9.12
N GLY A 642 20.80 4.50 -8.89
CA GLY A 642 21.15 5.92 -8.88
C GLY A 642 21.79 6.35 -7.55
N ALA A 643 22.59 7.42 -7.58
CA ALA A 643 23.27 7.95 -6.40
C ALA A 643 22.34 8.42 -5.26
N ASN A 644 21.05 8.63 -5.55
CA ASN A 644 20.01 8.98 -4.58
C ASN A 644 19.21 7.76 -4.06
N GLY A 645 19.67 6.53 -4.28
CA GLY A 645 18.96 5.31 -3.87
C GLY A 645 17.80 4.90 -4.79
N LEU A 646 17.67 5.50 -5.98
CA LEU A 646 16.65 5.12 -6.96
C LEU A 646 17.16 4.01 -7.89
N PHE A 647 16.64 2.80 -7.75
CA PHE A 647 16.81 1.75 -8.75
C PHE A 647 15.89 1.96 -9.94
N THR A 648 16.48 2.01 -11.13
CA THR A 648 15.78 2.01 -12.41
C THR A 648 15.96 0.65 -13.08
N PRO A 649 14.89 -0.15 -13.27
CA PRO A 649 15.00 -1.45 -13.94
C PRO A 649 15.31 -1.29 -15.43
N ALA A 650 15.93 -2.32 -16.00
CA ALA A 650 16.23 -2.37 -17.42
C ALA A 650 14.98 -2.65 -18.29
N GLY A 651 15.15 -2.56 -19.61
CA GLY A 651 14.07 -2.72 -20.58
C GLY A 651 13.42 -4.11 -20.56
N ALA A 652 12.11 -4.15 -20.75
CA ALA A 652 11.32 -5.38 -20.75
C ALA A 652 11.58 -6.33 -21.94
N GLY A 653 11.19 -7.59 -21.77
CA GLY A 653 11.20 -8.62 -22.80
C GLY A 653 12.44 -9.53 -22.79
N PRO A 654 12.43 -10.61 -23.59
CA PRO A 654 13.55 -11.54 -23.72
C PRO A 654 14.84 -10.82 -24.13
N ASN A 655 15.94 -11.05 -23.40
CA ASN A 655 17.25 -10.50 -23.75
C ASN A 655 18.17 -11.61 -24.28
N PRO A 656 18.52 -11.63 -25.58
CA PRO A 656 19.43 -12.62 -26.17
C PRO A 656 20.85 -12.67 -25.58
N GLN A 657 21.26 -11.66 -24.79
CA GLN A 657 22.54 -11.65 -24.09
C GLN A 657 22.52 -12.44 -22.76
N ARG A 658 21.33 -12.82 -22.26
CA ARG A 658 21.18 -13.60 -21.03
C ARG A 658 21.03 -15.09 -21.31
N GLN A 659 21.37 -15.91 -20.32
CA GLN A 659 21.12 -17.35 -20.34
C GLN A 659 19.62 -17.63 -20.60
N PHE A 660 19.35 -18.61 -21.47
CA PHE A 660 18.01 -18.96 -21.97
C PHE A 660 17.26 -17.84 -22.72
N GLY A 661 17.90 -16.70 -23.02
CA GLY A 661 17.22 -15.52 -23.56
C GLY A 661 16.27 -14.84 -22.57
N THR A 662 16.47 -15.05 -21.25
CA THR A 662 15.53 -14.58 -20.22
C THR A 662 15.41 -13.05 -20.16
N ASN A 663 14.38 -12.56 -19.47
CA ASN A 663 14.13 -11.14 -19.26
C ASN A 663 15.22 -10.48 -18.42
N ASN A 664 15.27 -9.14 -18.43
CA ASN A 664 16.16 -8.33 -17.60
C ASN A 664 15.69 -8.21 -16.12
N ILE A 665 15.41 -9.36 -15.50
CA ILE A 665 14.98 -9.52 -14.10
C ILE A 665 16.16 -9.90 -13.20
N GLY A 666 16.03 -9.81 -11.88
CA GLY A 666 17.04 -10.33 -10.97
C GLY A 666 16.75 -10.16 -9.47
N ASP A 667 17.43 -10.96 -8.66
CA ASP A 667 17.34 -10.97 -7.18
C ASP A 667 18.61 -10.37 -6.58
N MET A 668 18.51 -9.15 -6.03
CA MET A 668 19.64 -8.30 -5.67
C MET A 668 19.61 -7.91 -4.20
N LYS A 669 20.80 -7.85 -3.61
CA LYS A 669 21.07 -7.18 -2.34
C LYS A 669 21.43 -5.73 -2.63
N VAL A 670 20.64 -4.80 -2.10
CA VAL A 670 20.90 -3.35 -2.13
C VAL A 670 21.73 -3.00 -0.91
N ILE A 671 22.82 -2.26 -1.09
CA ILE A 671 23.69 -1.81 0.01
C ILE A 671 23.69 -0.28 0.03
N GLY A 672 23.29 0.30 1.16
CA GLY A 672 23.42 1.72 1.46
C GLY A 672 24.56 1.94 2.44
N SER A 673 25.55 2.76 2.07
CA SER A 673 26.76 3.02 2.87
C SER A 673 26.81 4.48 3.33
N VAL A 674 26.81 4.70 4.64
CA VAL A 674 26.79 6.03 5.28
C VAL A 674 28.13 6.30 5.96
N ALA A 675 28.69 7.48 5.77
CA ALA A 675 29.88 7.94 6.49
C ALA A 675 29.48 8.60 7.82
N ASP A 676 30.07 8.15 8.93
CA ASP A 676 29.94 8.76 10.24
C ASP A 676 31.33 9.07 10.82
N GLY A 677 31.81 10.29 10.57
CA GLY A 677 33.18 10.68 10.88
C GLY A 677 34.19 9.92 10.02
N THR A 678 35.03 9.10 10.65
CA THR A 678 36.00 8.23 9.97
C THR A 678 35.48 6.80 9.73
N ALA A 679 34.30 6.46 10.25
CA ALA A 679 33.68 5.15 10.03
C ALA A 679 32.76 5.18 8.81
N THR A 680 32.68 4.06 8.09
CA THR A 680 31.61 3.79 7.12
C THR A 680 30.75 2.67 7.67
N LEU A 681 29.47 2.93 7.84
CA LEU A 681 28.48 1.94 8.25
C LEU A 681 27.64 1.53 7.05
N THR A 682 27.28 0.25 6.95
CA THR A 682 26.48 -0.29 5.85
C THR A 682 25.16 -0.86 6.37
N GLY A 683 24.09 -0.61 5.61
CA GLY A 683 22.81 -1.29 5.75
C GLY A 683 22.49 -2.06 4.47
N THR A 684 21.71 -3.12 4.59
CA THR A 684 21.32 -3.97 3.46
C THR A 684 19.80 -4.10 3.34
N GLY A 685 19.29 -4.05 2.11
CA GLY A 685 17.93 -4.44 1.76
C GLY A 685 17.94 -5.44 0.59
N ARG A 686 16.77 -5.98 0.24
CA ARG A 686 16.57 -6.90 -0.89
C ARG A 686 15.63 -6.30 -1.92
N LEU A 687 16.05 -6.39 -3.18
CA LEU A 687 15.31 -5.93 -4.34
C LEU A 687 15.12 -7.09 -5.32
N ILE A 688 13.87 -7.39 -5.66
CA ILE A 688 13.57 -8.27 -6.80
C ILE A 688 13.11 -7.38 -7.97
N SER A 689 13.94 -7.26 -9.01
CA SER A 689 13.51 -6.73 -10.30
C SER A 689 12.79 -7.87 -11.05
N THR A 690 11.51 -7.70 -11.39
CA THR A 690 10.68 -8.77 -11.95
C THR A 690 9.89 -8.35 -13.19
N VAL A 691 9.05 -9.24 -13.71
CA VAL A 691 8.22 -9.02 -14.91
C VAL A 691 7.07 -8.03 -14.67
N GLN A 692 6.51 -7.55 -15.77
CA GLN A 692 5.33 -6.68 -15.81
C GLN A 692 4.11 -7.29 -15.12
N ARG A 693 3.14 -6.43 -14.79
CA ARG A 693 1.73 -6.81 -14.60
C ARG A 693 0.90 -6.04 -15.64
N TRP A 694 -0.05 -6.72 -16.29
CA TRP A 694 -0.94 -6.11 -17.30
C TRP A 694 -2.35 -5.83 -16.75
N ASN A 695 -2.76 -6.56 -15.70
CA ASN A 695 -3.94 -6.24 -14.92
C ASN A 695 -3.50 -5.42 -13.71
N ASP A 696 -3.71 -4.11 -13.75
CA ASP A 696 -3.40 -3.19 -12.66
C ASP A 696 -4.66 -2.39 -12.23
N PRO A 697 -5.54 -3.01 -11.44
CA PRO A 697 -6.76 -2.37 -10.95
C PRO A 697 -6.47 -1.37 -9.81
N PRO A 698 -7.37 -0.39 -9.56
CA PRO A 698 -7.23 0.61 -8.50
C PRO A 698 -6.88 0.08 -7.11
N ILE A 699 -7.40 -1.08 -6.72
CA ILE A 699 -6.98 -1.83 -5.52
C ILE A 699 -6.26 -3.10 -5.98
N HIS A 700 -5.02 -3.31 -5.52
CA HIS A 700 -4.20 -4.49 -5.86
C HIS A 700 -4.81 -5.83 -5.45
#